data_AF-A0A2T3AN85-F1
#
_entry.id   AF-A0A2T3AN85-F1
#
_cell.length_a   1.000
_cell.length_b   1.000
_cell.length_c   1.000
_cell.angle_alpha   90.00
_cell.angle_beta   90.00
_cell.angle_gamma   90.00
#
_symmetry.space_group_name_H-M   'P 1'
#
loop_
_entity.id
_entity.type
_entity.pdbx_description
1 polymer ?
#
loop_
_entity_poly.entity_id
_entity_poly.type
_entity_poly.pdbx_seq_one_letter_code
_entity_poly.pdbx_strand_id
1 'polypeptide(L)'
;MASDEIARVTEPSEESPLLGSSANGQEANGTRDGDPKLAQQLQFLVPVLAVGIFLSALDQTLIVATYAKISSDLEALNRTSWISTSYFLTLTCCQPLYGKLSDIFGRKECLLFAYFFFGLGSLGCGLSRDIWQLIFSRAIAGIGGGGINAVTAILLSDIVPLRDRGLWQGYLNVIFGAGTGTGAPVGGLMAESVGWRWSFLAQVPLVAIAWVGAYFAIHLPKRDASHWLQKLAKVDFVGAFFLVAAVLGVLLGLDNGSNLGWSELETIIPLAISPALFAIFIFVEIKVASHPFAPGHIIFEPSLFASFACNFFAVFGQMSTLFYLPLLYQAVDGASAVQSGLLLLPITIFGVSASLGSGFIMRRTGRYYWLTIASLFILLLSVVPMVTFAGAWFNSEVGTSVALAMVALGGGCAITTTLVALLSNAAKDDTAVVVACSYLFRSLGSSIGVSVASAILQQVLRAQLTARLGSGGAAAEIEQHVRESLDYIKKLDPAIAVIVRRCYQLATIHVFGFQALPFALAFLSSFFIKEKSLSGSQIAAKMTASQTRKSYLELVEECDSFPYVHFDALATSVTPREEYYAFLLPDDSRTHGYITSRVVQEMPWTTDFAVSPPGQVPRTVRLLDTSNGTSTSAACTSSLAQQVRLAQEQGVFAKTLGRKAAGEDFRVMGARDYQGKGGLVQMRRSAAPLFGIANRGAHMTVFVKSAETGEYRFWIPRRSRHLATYPGMLDNTVAGGTKAEETPLECIVHESDEEASLPEDFVSKHAKAVGTITYITQTGSGGGTDQQAAVGGYDTGLCCPDVIYVYDLEVPAELAETMVPKPRDDEVEQFYLWDLDTVKQAMVKGEFKANTALVLLDFFIRHGIVTEDNEPDYVEIMSRLHRRVPVPTAPPRAVSA
;
A
#
# COMPACT_ATOMS: atom_id res chain seq x y z
N MET A 1 37.29 57.55 39.15
CA MET A 1 37.87 56.28 39.64
C MET A 1 36.80 55.55 40.43
N ALA A 2 36.15 54.57 39.82
CA ALA A 2 35.56 53.39 40.46
C ALA A 2 34.94 52.55 39.34
N SER A 3 35.27 51.28 39.35
CA SER A 3 35.02 50.23 38.38
C SER A 3 33.70 49.50 38.65
N ASP A 4 32.91 49.28 37.58
CA ASP A 4 31.71 48.44 37.58
C ASP A 4 32.08 46.96 37.40
N GLU A 5 31.51 46.11 38.26
CA GLU A 5 31.57 44.65 38.22
C GLU A 5 30.16 44.13 37.85
N ILE A 6 30.02 43.55 36.66
CA ILE A 6 28.74 43.08 36.10
C ILE A 6 28.44 41.65 36.59
N ALA A 7 27.24 41.46 37.15
CA ALA A 7 26.69 40.20 37.62
C ALA A 7 26.49 39.16 36.49
N ARG A 8 27.00 37.93 36.69
CA ARG A 8 26.73 36.74 35.83
C ARG A 8 25.48 36.01 36.32
N VAL A 9 24.58 35.68 35.40
CA VAL A 9 23.39 34.83 35.61
C VAL A 9 23.81 33.35 35.51
N THR A 10 23.32 32.51 36.42
CA THR A 10 23.66 31.08 36.62
C THR A 10 23.00 30.13 35.61
N GLU A 11 23.76 29.15 35.10
CA GLU A 11 23.30 28.02 34.27
C GLU A 11 22.44 27.00 35.05
N PRO A 12 21.36 26.45 34.47
CA PRO A 12 20.56 25.36 35.04
C PRO A 12 21.11 23.98 34.61
N SER A 13 21.56 23.17 35.58
CA SER A 13 21.71 21.72 35.48
C SER A 13 21.25 21.07 36.78
N GLU A 14 20.92 19.77 36.72
CA GLU A 14 20.17 19.10 37.79
C GLU A 14 20.96 18.69 39.03
N GLU A 15 22.25 19.03 39.17
CA GLU A 15 22.97 19.17 40.48
C GLU A 15 24.52 19.41 40.31
N SER A 16 24.94 20.63 39.89
CA SER A 16 25.99 21.51 40.54
C SER A 16 27.12 22.10 39.62
N PRO A 17 27.73 23.29 39.89
CA PRO A 17 28.69 23.91 38.96
C PRO A 17 30.10 23.30 38.96
N LEU A 18 30.75 23.44 37.79
CA LEU A 18 32.19 23.43 37.44
C LEU A 18 33.00 22.11 37.37
N LEU A 19 33.40 21.84 36.11
CA LEU A 19 34.67 21.28 35.62
C LEU A 19 35.01 19.79 35.84
N GLY A 20 35.15 19.06 34.72
CA GLY A 20 36.49 18.66 34.25
C GLY A 20 36.76 17.18 33.94
N SER A 21 37.16 16.94 32.68
CA SER A 21 37.93 15.80 32.10
C SER A 21 37.18 14.47 31.87
N SER A 22 36.77 14.13 30.64
CA SER A 22 37.51 13.70 29.42
C SER A 22 38.15 12.31 29.51
N ALA A 23 37.65 11.33 28.73
CA ALA A 23 38.47 10.34 28.01
C ALA A 23 37.65 9.44 27.05
N ASN A 24 37.85 9.71 25.75
CA ASN A 24 37.77 8.88 24.53
C ASN A 24 37.53 7.36 24.61
N GLY A 25 36.76 6.84 23.63
CA GLY A 25 36.72 5.41 23.34
C GLY A 25 35.90 4.93 22.12
N GLN A 26 36.17 5.45 20.93
CA GLN A 26 36.11 4.78 19.60
C GLN A 26 34.93 3.88 19.19
N GLU A 27 34.22 4.34 18.16
CA GLU A 27 33.24 3.63 17.34
C GLU A 27 33.81 2.48 16.50
N ALA A 28 32.97 1.45 16.30
CA ALA A 28 33.12 0.44 15.26
C ALA A 28 31.86 0.38 14.38
N ASN A 29 32.03 0.86 13.14
CA ASN A 29 31.18 0.81 11.95
C ASN A 29 30.08 -0.29 11.89
N GLY A 30 28.83 0.15 11.68
CA GLY A 30 27.68 -0.68 11.29
C GLY A 30 26.96 -0.14 10.06
N THR A 31 27.33 -0.64 8.89
CA THR A 31 26.73 -0.37 7.58
C THR A 31 25.23 -0.64 7.47
N ARG A 32 24.53 0.30 6.79
CA ARG A 32 23.44 0.14 5.78
C ARG A 32 21.99 -0.02 6.30
N ASP A 33 21.01 0.77 5.85
CA ASP A 33 20.85 1.52 4.58
C ASP A 33 19.47 2.27 4.61
N GLY A 34 19.16 3.38 3.93
CA GLY A 34 19.85 4.03 2.83
C GLY A 34 19.89 3.26 1.52
N ASP A 35 19.11 2.17 1.32
CA ASP A 35 19.61 1.10 0.43
C ASP A 35 19.54 1.43 -1.07
N PRO A 36 20.69 1.54 -1.76
CA PRO A 36 20.77 1.39 -3.20
C PRO A 36 20.16 0.04 -3.63
N LYS A 37 20.10 -0.98 -2.75
CA LYS A 37 19.53 -2.29 -3.07
C LYS A 37 18.03 -2.29 -3.34
N LEU A 38 17.20 -1.37 -2.83
CA LEU A 38 15.75 -1.41 -3.15
C LEU A 38 15.47 -0.84 -4.56
N ALA A 39 16.13 0.26 -4.92
CA ALA A 39 16.08 0.82 -6.26
C ALA A 39 16.78 -0.11 -7.28
N GLN A 40 17.90 -0.72 -6.89
CA GLN A 40 18.62 -1.71 -7.70
C GLN A 40 17.84 -3.03 -7.79
N GLN A 41 17.15 -3.48 -6.74
CA GLN A 41 16.24 -4.64 -6.79
C GLN A 41 15.07 -4.38 -7.72
N LEU A 42 14.44 -3.19 -7.68
CA LEU A 42 13.38 -2.82 -8.62
C LEU A 42 13.87 -2.81 -10.08
N GLN A 43 15.09 -2.32 -10.33
CA GLN A 43 15.71 -2.33 -11.67
C GLN A 43 15.88 -3.75 -12.24
N PHE A 44 16.22 -4.74 -11.42
CA PHE A 44 16.34 -6.14 -11.88
C PHE A 44 15.02 -6.91 -11.85
N LEU A 45 14.12 -6.56 -10.94
CA LEU A 45 12.83 -7.24 -10.75
C LEU A 45 11.81 -6.87 -11.82
N VAL A 46 11.69 -5.59 -12.17
CA VAL A 46 10.67 -5.11 -13.12
C VAL A 46 10.81 -5.74 -14.50
N PRO A 47 12.02 -5.85 -15.11
CA PRO A 47 12.19 -6.52 -16.41
C PRO A 47 11.75 -7.98 -16.38
N VAL A 48 12.04 -8.70 -15.29
CA VAL A 48 11.66 -10.10 -15.13
C VAL A 48 10.14 -10.27 -15.09
N LEU A 49 9.47 -9.44 -14.30
CA LEU A 49 8.01 -9.40 -14.21
C LEU A 49 7.38 -8.98 -15.54
N ALA A 50 8.02 -8.04 -16.24
CA ALA A 50 7.58 -7.54 -17.53
C ALA A 50 7.60 -8.63 -18.60
N VAL A 51 8.66 -9.44 -18.68
CA VAL A 51 8.73 -10.55 -19.64
C VAL A 51 7.57 -11.52 -19.42
N GLY A 52 7.25 -11.86 -18.17
CA GLY A 52 6.12 -12.73 -17.88
C GLY A 52 4.77 -12.18 -18.32
N ILE A 53 4.46 -10.95 -17.94
CA ILE A 53 3.21 -10.29 -18.33
C ILE A 53 3.12 -10.16 -19.85
N PHE A 54 4.22 -9.78 -20.51
CA PHE A 54 4.30 -9.67 -21.96
C PHE A 54 3.97 -11.01 -22.63
N LEU A 55 4.59 -12.11 -22.19
CA LEU A 55 4.37 -13.44 -22.76
C LEU A 55 2.95 -13.94 -22.51
N SER A 56 2.42 -13.76 -21.30
CA SER A 56 1.04 -14.14 -20.95
C SER A 56 0.00 -13.39 -21.78
N ALA A 57 0.26 -12.11 -22.08
CA ALA A 57 -0.60 -11.29 -22.94
C ALA A 57 -0.43 -11.62 -24.44
N LEU A 58 0.81 -11.84 -24.88
CA LEU A 58 1.15 -12.23 -26.24
C LEU A 58 0.49 -13.56 -26.61
N ASP A 59 0.54 -14.55 -25.73
CA ASP A 59 -0.03 -15.87 -25.98
C ASP A 59 -1.56 -15.84 -26.19
N GLN A 60 -2.27 -14.93 -25.51
CA GLN A 60 -3.72 -14.76 -25.65
C GLN A 60 -4.14 -14.31 -27.06
N THR A 61 -3.36 -13.45 -27.72
CA THR A 61 -3.68 -12.97 -29.07
C THR A 61 -2.94 -13.72 -30.18
N LEU A 62 -1.81 -14.35 -29.86
CA LEU A 62 -1.05 -15.21 -30.76
C LEU A 62 -1.89 -16.39 -31.26
N ILE A 63 -2.72 -16.99 -30.39
CA ILE A 63 -3.60 -18.08 -30.82
C ILE A 63 -4.62 -17.61 -31.85
N VAL A 64 -5.16 -16.39 -31.72
CA VAL A 64 -6.18 -15.85 -32.63
C VAL A 64 -5.67 -15.80 -34.08
N ALA A 65 -4.39 -15.49 -34.28
CA ALA A 65 -3.79 -15.43 -35.60
C ALA A 65 -3.31 -16.80 -36.13
N THR A 66 -3.03 -17.75 -35.25
CA THR A 66 -2.52 -19.09 -35.63
C THR A 66 -3.61 -20.15 -35.72
N TYR A 67 -4.79 -19.87 -35.16
CA TYR A 67 -5.94 -20.76 -35.04
C TYR A 67 -6.29 -21.49 -36.34
N ALA A 68 -6.44 -20.75 -37.45
CA ALA A 68 -6.84 -21.32 -38.74
C ALA A 68 -5.80 -22.32 -39.29
N LYS A 69 -4.51 -22.01 -39.13
CA LYS A 69 -3.41 -22.85 -39.63
C LYS A 69 -3.25 -24.12 -38.79
N ILE A 70 -3.35 -24.02 -37.47
CA ILE A 70 -3.33 -25.17 -36.55
C ILE A 70 -4.47 -26.14 -36.89
N SER A 71 -5.66 -25.59 -37.10
CA SER A 71 -6.86 -26.34 -37.47
C SER A 71 -6.67 -27.17 -38.74
N SER A 72 -6.05 -26.55 -39.76
CA SER A 72 -5.78 -27.20 -41.05
C SER A 72 -4.68 -28.26 -40.98
N ASP A 73 -3.62 -28.03 -40.18
CA ASP A 73 -2.49 -28.95 -40.09
C ASP A 73 -2.78 -30.20 -39.22
N LEU A 74 -3.73 -30.11 -38.28
CA LEU A 74 -4.11 -31.22 -37.38
C LEU A 74 -5.41 -31.93 -37.79
N GLU A 75 -6.01 -31.54 -38.92
CA GLU A 75 -7.24 -32.14 -39.49
C GLU A 75 -8.41 -32.27 -38.48
N ALA A 76 -8.47 -31.39 -37.47
CA ALA A 76 -9.37 -31.51 -36.32
C ALA A 76 -10.20 -30.23 -36.10
N LEU A 77 -10.80 -29.73 -37.18
CA LEU A 77 -11.52 -28.45 -37.25
C LEU A 77 -12.67 -28.31 -36.25
N ASN A 78 -13.42 -29.38 -36.02
CA ASN A 78 -14.55 -29.40 -35.10
C ASN A 78 -14.16 -29.23 -33.62
N ARG A 79 -12.88 -29.34 -33.28
CA ARG A 79 -12.37 -29.28 -31.90
C ARG A 79 -11.40 -28.12 -31.67
N THR A 80 -11.17 -27.29 -32.69
CA THR A 80 -10.20 -26.19 -32.61
C THR A 80 -10.62 -25.12 -31.60
N SER A 81 -11.93 -24.93 -31.33
CA SER A 81 -12.42 -24.01 -30.29
C SER A 81 -11.82 -24.30 -28.92
N TRP A 82 -11.60 -25.58 -28.61
CA TRP A 82 -11.03 -26.05 -27.34
C TRP A 82 -9.60 -25.60 -27.09
N ILE A 83 -8.85 -25.20 -28.13
CA ILE A 83 -7.48 -24.70 -27.98
C ILE A 83 -7.45 -23.37 -27.22
N SER A 84 -8.40 -22.47 -27.52
CA SER A 84 -8.57 -21.21 -26.80
C SER A 84 -9.34 -21.44 -25.50
N THR A 85 -10.43 -22.22 -25.54
CA THR A 85 -11.29 -22.46 -24.36
C THR A 85 -10.52 -23.11 -23.22
N SER A 86 -9.67 -24.11 -23.47
CA SER A 86 -8.89 -24.79 -22.41
C SER A 86 -7.90 -23.87 -21.70
N TYR A 87 -7.24 -22.97 -22.44
CA TYR A 87 -6.34 -21.97 -21.86
C TYR A 87 -7.12 -20.97 -21.01
N PHE A 88 -8.18 -20.35 -21.54
CA PHE A 88 -8.96 -19.38 -20.78
C PHE A 88 -9.67 -20.00 -19.57
N LEU A 89 -10.14 -21.24 -19.70
CA LEU A 89 -10.74 -22.02 -18.62
C LEU A 89 -9.75 -22.18 -17.47
N THR A 90 -8.57 -22.75 -17.73
CA THR A 90 -7.56 -22.98 -16.69
C THR A 90 -6.96 -21.68 -16.16
N LEU A 91 -6.76 -20.68 -17.01
CA LEU A 91 -6.37 -19.34 -16.60
C LEU A 91 -7.39 -18.75 -15.63
N THR A 92 -8.68 -18.77 -15.96
CA THR A 92 -9.74 -18.20 -15.13
C THR A 92 -9.92 -18.95 -13.81
N CYS A 93 -9.82 -20.28 -13.84
CA CYS A 93 -9.94 -21.15 -12.68
C CYS A 93 -8.76 -21.03 -11.70
N CYS A 94 -7.53 -20.92 -12.21
CA CYS A 94 -6.33 -20.93 -11.37
C CYS A 94 -5.96 -19.54 -10.85
N GLN A 95 -6.25 -18.47 -11.59
CA GLN A 95 -5.93 -17.09 -11.22
C GLN A 95 -6.39 -16.67 -9.81
N PRO A 96 -7.61 -16.98 -9.32
CA PRO A 96 -7.99 -16.70 -7.92
C PRO A 96 -7.16 -17.48 -6.89
N LEU A 97 -6.81 -18.73 -7.22
CA LEU A 97 -6.08 -19.61 -6.30
C LEU A 97 -4.69 -19.05 -5.98
N TYR A 98 -4.04 -18.42 -6.96
CA TYR A 98 -2.73 -17.79 -6.76
C TYR A 98 -2.71 -16.67 -5.73
N GLY A 99 -3.84 -15.98 -5.50
CA GLY A 99 -3.94 -14.98 -4.43
C GLY A 99 -3.59 -15.59 -3.08
N LYS A 100 -4.37 -16.59 -2.66
CA LYS A 100 -4.19 -17.26 -1.38
C LYS A 100 -2.96 -18.17 -1.34
N LEU A 101 -2.66 -18.89 -2.42
CA LEU A 101 -1.46 -19.72 -2.51
C LEU A 101 -0.20 -18.87 -2.31
N SER A 102 -0.17 -17.65 -2.85
CA SER A 102 0.98 -16.76 -2.67
C SER A 102 1.11 -16.19 -1.26
N ASP A 103 0.00 -16.09 -0.49
CA ASP A 103 0.04 -15.76 0.94
C ASP A 103 0.61 -16.94 1.77
N ILE A 104 0.27 -18.18 1.40
CA ILE A 104 0.63 -19.39 2.14
C ILE A 104 2.06 -19.87 1.83
N PHE A 105 2.38 -20.04 0.54
CA PHE A 105 3.66 -20.59 0.08
C PHE A 105 4.72 -19.50 -0.12
N GLY A 106 4.29 -18.24 -0.27
CA GLY A 106 5.14 -17.08 -0.52
C GLY A 106 5.11 -16.64 -1.99
N ARG A 107 5.31 -15.33 -2.21
CA ARG A 107 5.20 -14.70 -3.53
C ARG A 107 6.18 -15.27 -4.57
N LYS A 108 7.43 -15.50 -4.16
CA LYS A 108 8.50 -16.03 -5.02
C LYS A 108 8.14 -17.40 -5.60
N GLU A 109 7.80 -18.34 -4.73
CA GLU A 109 7.57 -19.73 -5.12
C GLU A 109 6.34 -19.87 -6.03
N CYS A 110 5.28 -19.10 -5.74
CA CYS A 110 4.10 -19.06 -6.61
C CYS A 110 4.40 -18.48 -8.00
N LEU A 111 5.24 -17.46 -8.10
CA LEU A 111 5.64 -16.91 -9.40
C LEU A 111 6.51 -17.88 -10.20
N LEU A 112 7.47 -18.55 -9.55
CA LEU A 112 8.31 -19.58 -10.18
C LEU A 112 7.49 -20.78 -10.65
N PHE A 113 6.49 -21.20 -9.85
CA PHE A 113 5.54 -22.22 -10.23
C PHE A 113 4.73 -21.80 -11.47
N ALA A 114 4.24 -20.57 -11.50
CA ALA A 114 3.49 -20.04 -12.64
C ALA A 114 4.33 -20.01 -13.93
N TYR A 115 5.59 -19.54 -13.85
CA TYR A 115 6.51 -19.57 -14.98
C TYR A 115 6.83 -20.99 -15.47
N PHE A 116 7.04 -21.92 -14.54
CA PHE A 116 7.33 -23.31 -14.89
C PHE A 116 6.18 -23.95 -15.68
N PHE A 117 4.93 -23.82 -15.19
CA PHE A 117 3.76 -24.38 -15.88
C PHE A 117 3.46 -23.66 -17.20
N PHE A 118 3.65 -22.34 -17.27
CA PHE A 118 3.50 -21.61 -18.52
C PHE A 118 4.51 -22.11 -19.57
N GLY A 119 5.80 -22.19 -19.21
CA GLY A 119 6.85 -22.67 -20.11
C GLY A 119 6.68 -24.14 -20.52
N LEU A 120 6.27 -25.01 -19.58
CA LEU A 120 5.96 -26.41 -19.87
C LEU A 120 4.77 -26.55 -20.83
N GLY A 121 3.72 -25.74 -20.63
CA GLY A 121 2.58 -25.69 -21.53
C GLY A 121 2.94 -25.21 -22.92
N SER A 122 3.72 -24.13 -23.05
CA SER A 122 4.21 -23.63 -24.34
C SER A 122 5.11 -24.65 -25.06
N LEU A 123 5.97 -25.35 -24.32
CA LEU A 123 6.79 -26.44 -24.86
C LEU A 123 5.91 -27.58 -25.38
N GLY A 124 4.91 -28.00 -24.59
CA GLY A 124 3.95 -29.02 -24.99
C GLY A 124 3.14 -28.64 -26.23
N CYS A 125 2.73 -27.37 -26.35
CA CYS A 125 2.03 -26.86 -27.52
C CYS A 125 2.89 -26.96 -28.78
N GLY A 126 4.16 -26.55 -28.70
CA GLY A 126 5.11 -26.62 -29.80
C GLY A 126 5.46 -28.05 -30.25
N LEU A 127 5.44 -29.01 -29.33
CA LEU A 127 5.75 -30.42 -29.60
C LEU A 127 4.52 -31.28 -29.94
N SER A 128 3.32 -30.70 -29.85
CA SER A 128 2.07 -31.44 -30.05
C SER A 128 1.95 -32.05 -31.45
N ARG A 129 1.50 -33.31 -31.48
CA ARG A 129 1.25 -34.09 -32.71
C ARG A 129 -0.22 -34.30 -33.01
N ASP A 130 -1.07 -34.16 -32.00
CA ASP A 130 -2.51 -34.24 -32.11
C ASP A 130 -3.18 -33.09 -31.34
N ILE A 131 -4.45 -32.85 -31.65
CA ILE A 131 -5.21 -31.74 -31.06
C ILE A 131 -5.44 -31.90 -29.56
N TRP A 132 -5.53 -33.13 -29.04
CA TRP A 132 -5.74 -33.37 -27.60
C TRP A 132 -4.49 -33.07 -26.79
N GLN A 133 -3.32 -33.45 -27.29
CA GLN A 133 -2.03 -33.04 -26.74
C GLN A 133 -1.91 -31.52 -26.71
N LEU A 134 -2.34 -30.85 -27.79
CA LEU A 134 -2.34 -29.39 -27.85
C LEU A 134 -3.31 -28.79 -26.81
N ILE A 135 -4.56 -29.24 -26.76
CA ILE A 135 -5.57 -28.79 -25.78
C ILE A 135 -5.09 -29.01 -24.35
N PHE A 136 -4.52 -30.18 -24.05
CA PHE A 136 -3.96 -30.47 -22.73
C PHE A 136 -2.78 -29.55 -22.39
N SER A 137 -1.88 -29.31 -23.35
CA SER A 137 -0.75 -28.39 -23.18
C SER A 137 -1.22 -26.93 -23.00
N ARG A 138 -2.31 -26.52 -23.66
CA ARG A 138 -2.96 -25.22 -23.46
C ARG A 138 -3.56 -25.09 -22.06
N ALA A 139 -4.18 -26.14 -21.55
CA ALA A 139 -4.66 -26.18 -20.17
C ALA A 139 -3.49 -26.00 -19.17
N ILE A 140 -2.35 -26.67 -19.41
CA ILE A 140 -1.13 -26.48 -18.61
C ILE A 140 -0.61 -25.04 -18.70
N ALA A 141 -0.57 -24.46 -19.92
CA ALA A 141 -0.13 -23.08 -20.11
C ALA A 141 -1.04 -22.08 -19.36
N GLY A 142 -2.35 -22.30 -19.36
CA GLY A 142 -3.31 -21.43 -18.67
C GLY A 142 -3.14 -21.42 -17.15
N ILE A 143 -2.79 -22.56 -16.54
CA ILE A 143 -2.42 -22.64 -15.11
C ILE A 143 -1.28 -21.66 -14.80
N GLY A 144 -0.27 -21.58 -15.68
CA GLY A 144 0.83 -20.64 -15.53
C GLY A 144 0.44 -19.19 -15.83
N GLY A 145 -0.30 -18.95 -16.92
CA GLY A 145 -0.69 -17.62 -17.38
C GLY A 145 -1.54 -16.85 -16.36
N GLY A 146 -2.45 -17.54 -15.67
CA GLY A 146 -3.25 -16.96 -14.58
C GLY A 146 -2.40 -16.53 -13.38
N GLY A 147 -1.39 -17.34 -13.02
CA GLY A 147 -0.48 -17.05 -11.91
C GLY A 147 0.48 -15.90 -12.20
N ILE A 148 1.02 -15.83 -13.42
CA ILE A 148 1.92 -14.75 -13.82
C ILE A 148 1.23 -13.39 -13.66
N ASN A 149 -0.02 -13.24 -14.13
CA ASN A 149 -0.74 -11.97 -14.03
C ASN A 149 -1.09 -11.61 -12.58
N ALA A 150 -1.66 -12.56 -11.82
CA ALA A 150 -2.11 -12.31 -10.44
C ALA A 150 -0.93 -12.07 -9.49
N VAL A 151 0.07 -12.96 -9.46
CA VAL A 151 1.19 -12.88 -8.51
C VAL A 151 2.07 -11.68 -8.82
N THR A 152 2.25 -11.32 -10.09
CA THR A 152 3.01 -10.11 -10.45
C THR A 152 2.33 -8.85 -9.96
N ALA A 153 1.00 -8.74 -10.12
CA ALA A 153 0.26 -7.58 -9.62
C ALA A 153 0.29 -7.49 -8.08
N ILE A 154 0.18 -8.64 -7.39
CA ILE A 154 0.29 -8.71 -5.92
C ILE A 154 1.70 -8.28 -5.48
N LEU A 155 2.75 -8.85 -6.07
CA LEU A 155 4.15 -8.56 -5.72
C LEU A 155 4.50 -7.09 -5.99
N LEU A 156 4.00 -6.51 -7.07
CA LEU A 156 4.13 -5.08 -7.34
C LEU A 156 3.41 -4.24 -6.28
N SER A 157 2.19 -4.63 -5.87
CA SER A 157 1.46 -3.94 -4.81
C SER A 157 2.15 -4.03 -3.45
N ASP A 158 2.84 -5.14 -3.15
CA ASP A 158 3.58 -5.34 -1.91
C ASP A 158 4.83 -4.44 -1.85
N ILE A 159 5.49 -4.19 -2.99
CA ILE A 159 6.76 -3.43 -3.06
C ILE A 159 6.50 -1.93 -3.28
N VAL A 160 5.46 -1.58 -4.03
CA VAL A 160 5.18 -0.19 -4.43
C VAL A 160 4.24 0.50 -3.44
N PRO A 161 4.60 1.71 -2.94
CA PRO A 161 3.72 2.52 -2.10
C PRO A 161 2.37 2.81 -2.76
N LEU A 162 1.28 2.82 -1.96
CA LEU A 162 -0.11 2.97 -2.43
C LEU A 162 -0.32 4.12 -3.44
N ARG A 163 0.42 5.24 -3.27
CA ARG A 163 0.36 6.43 -4.13
C ARG A 163 0.88 6.19 -5.56
N ASP A 164 1.93 5.40 -5.70
CA ASP A 164 2.57 5.15 -7.00
C ASP A 164 2.01 3.89 -7.66
N ARG A 165 1.22 3.07 -6.95
CA ARG A 165 0.60 1.85 -7.50
C ARG A 165 -0.19 2.10 -8.77
N GLY A 166 -0.87 3.25 -8.90
CA GLY A 166 -1.58 3.61 -10.13
C GLY A 166 -0.65 3.81 -11.34
N LEU A 167 0.50 4.45 -11.13
CA LEU A 167 1.52 4.64 -12.18
C LEU A 167 2.19 3.31 -12.55
N TRP A 168 2.54 2.51 -11.55
CA TRP A 168 3.16 1.21 -11.75
C TRP A 168 2.21 0.20 -12.39
N GLN A 169 0.93 0.23 -12.06
CA GLN A 169 -0.10 -0.51 -12.79
C GLN A 169 -0.21 -0.03 -14.24
N GLY A 170 -0.07 1.28 -14.48
CA GLY A 170 0.06 1.84 -15.82
C GLY A 170 1.23 1.20 -16.60
N TYR A 171 2.42 1.09 -16.01
CA TYR A 171 3.55 0.40 -16.63
C TYR A 171 3.28 -1.09 -16.92
N LEU A 172 2.66 -1.82 -15.98
CA LEU A 172 2.25 -3.20 -16.25
C LEU A 172 1.25 -3.30 -17.40
N ASN A 173 0.30 -2.37 -17.48
CA ASN A 173 -0.67 -2.31 -18.56
C ASN A 173 -0.01 -1.94 -19.90
N VAL A 174 1.05 -1.10 -19.92
CA VAL A 174 1.88 -0.87 -21.11
C VAL A 174 2.46 -2.18 -21.63
N ILE A 175 3.07 -2.96 -20.73
CA ILE A 175 3.70 -4.24 -21.08
C ILE A 175 2.67 -5.26 -21.55
N PHE A 176 1.55 -5.38 -20.84
CA PHE A 176 0.43 -6.24 -21.21
C PHE A 176 -0.15 -5.84 -22.56
N GLY A 177 -0.33 -4.54 -22.79
CA GLY A 177 -0.78 -3.99 -24.06
C GLY A 177 0.19 -4.34 -25.18
N ALA A 178 1.49 -4.11 -24.99
CA ALA A 178 2.52 -4.47 -25.97
C ALA A 178 2.47 -5.96 -26.34
N GLY A 179 2.30 -6.86 -25.36
CA GLY A 179 2.11 -8.29 -25.62
C GLY A 179 0.84 -8.56 -26.44
N THR A 180 -0.31 -8.03 -25.99
CA THR A 180 -1.60 -8.19 -26.67
C THR A 180 -1.55 -7.70 -28.12
N GLY A 181 -0.97 -6.52 -28.36
CA GLY A 181 -0.88 -5.90 -29.68
C GLY A 181 0.13 -6.56 -30.63
N THR A 182 1.21 -7.16 -30.10
CA THR A 182 2.22 -7.85 -30.92
C THR A 182 1.89 -9.33 -31.15
N GLY A 183 1.09 -9.96 -30.28
CA GLY A 183 0.84 -11.41 -30.35
C GLY A 183 0.18 -11.88 -31.63
N ALA A 184 -0.89 -11.23 -32.10
CA ALA A 184 -1.55 -11.62 -33.35
C ALA A 184 -0.62 -11.45 -34.58
N PRO A 185 0.06 -10.30 -34.80
CA PRO A 185 1.03 -10.16 -35.89
C PRO A 185 2.17 -11.18 -35.85
N VAL A 186 2.79 -11.38 -34.67
CA VAL A 186 3.91 -12.34 -34.51
C VAL A 186 3.44 -13.77 -34.73
N GLY A 187 2.27 -14.14 -34.18
CA GLY A 187 1.67 -15.45 -34.36
C GLY A 187 1.40 -15.76 -35.83
N GLY A 188 0.75 -14.84 -36.55
CA GLY A 188 0.46 -14.98 -37.97
C GLY A 188 1.73 -15.12 -38.81
N LEU A 189 2.71 -14.24 -38.59
CA LEU A 189 3.99 -14.28 -39.32
C LEU A 189 4.75 -15.58 -39.09
N MET A 190 4.79 -16.07 -37.85
CA MET A 190 5.43 -17.36 -37.52
C MET A 190 4.69 -18.54 -38.15
N ALA A 191 3.36 -18.53 -38.13
CA ALA A 191 2.55 -19.59 -38.73
C ALA A 191 2.68 -19.66 -40.26
N GLU A 192 2.82 -18.52 -40.93
CA GLU A 192 2.97 -18.45 -42.39
C GLU A 192 4.40 -18.76 -42.88
N SER A 193 5.44 -18.46 -42.08
CA SER A 193 6.84 -18.59 -42.50
C SER A 193 7.50 -19.91 -42.08
N VAL A 194 7.74 -20.10 -40.78
CA VAL A 194 8.51 -21.22 -40.22
C VAL A 194 7.59 -22.33 -39.66
N GLY A 195 6.31 -22.02 -39.47
CA GLY A 195 5.27 -22.92 -39.00
C GLY A 195 4.77 -22.59 -37.59
N TRP A 196 3.50 -22.89 -37.34
CA TRP A 196 2.79 -22.47 -36.11
C TRP A 196 3.39 -23.01 -34.81
N ARG A 197 4.15 -24.12 -34.86
CA ARG A 197 4.82 -24.70 -33.69
C ARG A 197 5.84 -23.72 -33.08
N TRP A 198 6.53 -22.95 -33.93
CA TRP A 198 7.49 -21.96 -33.48
C TRP A 198 6.86 -20.79 -32.75
N SER A 199 5.58 -20.50 -33.02
CA SER A 199 4.80 -19.50 -32.27
C SER A 199 4.71 -19.83 -30.77
N PHE A 200 4.81 -21.12 -30.39
CA PHE A 200 4.87 -21.55 -29.00
C PHE A 200 6.30 -21.81 -28.51
N LEU A 201 7.13 -22.47 -29.31
CA LEU A 201 8.52 -22.80 -28.92
C LEU A 201 9.37 -21.55 -28.67
N ALA A 202 9.16 -20.46 -29.42
CA ALA A 202 9.89 -19.22 -29.24
C ALA A 202 9.64 -18.55 -27.87
N GLN A 203 8.52 -18.87 -27.21
CA GLN A 203 8.21 -18.34 -25.88
C GLN A 203 9.04 -19.04 -24.79
N VAL A 204 9.31 -20.34 -24.92
CA VAL A 204 10.02 -21.17 -23.93
C VAL A 204 11.36 -20.57 -23.46
N PRO A 205 12.30 -20.15 -24.34
CA PRO A 205 13.55 -19.54 -23.88
C PRO A 205 13.33 -18.23 -23.12
N LEU A 206 12.34 -17.42 -23.51
CA LEU A 206 12.02 -16.16 -22.84
C LEU A 206 11.43 -16.41 -21.44
N VAL A 207 10.57 -17.42 -21.31
CA VAL A 207 10.04 -17.88 -20.01
C VAL A 207 11.17 -18.41 -19.12
N ALA A 208 12.11 -19.18 -19.67
CA ALA A 208 13.24 -19.69 -18.92
C ALA A 208 14.13 -18.54 -18.38
N ILE A 209 14.39 -17.52 -19.19
CA ILE A 209 15.10 -16.31 -18.76
C ILE A 209 14.34 -15.59 -17.64
N ALA A 210 13.01 -15.44 -17.77
CA ALA A 210 12.20 -14.83 -16.71
C ALA A 210 12.18 -15.67 -15.43
N TRP A 211 12.12 -17.01 -15.55
CA TRP A 211 12.17 -17.92 -14.41
C TRP A 211 13.49 -17.82 -13.65
N VAL A 212 14.62 -17.89 -14.37
CA VAL A 212 15.97 -17.74 -13.81
C VAL A 212 16.15 -16.35 -13.19
N GLY A 213 15.72 -15.31 -13.91
CA GLY A 213 15.74 -13.95 -13.41
C GLY A 213 14.92 -13.78 -12.14
N ALA A 214 13.72 -14.36 -12.06
CA ALA A 214 12.86 -14.30 -10.87
C ALA A 214 13.50 -15.04 -9.68
N TYR A 215 14.16 -16.17 -9.95
CA TYR A 215 14.84 -16.94 -8.92
C TYR A 215 15.97 -16.13 -8.26
N PHE A 216 16.75 -15.38 -9.02
CA PHE A 216 17.85 -14.56 -8.51
C PHE A 216 17.45 -13.15 -8.07
N ALA A 217 16.44 -12.52 -8.69
CA ALA A 217 16.05 -11.16 -8.35
C ALA A 217 15.18 -11.08 -7.10
N ILE A 218 14.36 -12.11 -6.84
CA ILE A 218 13.40 -12.08 -5.73
C ILE A 218 14.03 -12.69 -4.47
N HIS A 219 14.45 -11.81 -3.56
CA HIS A 219 14.90 -12.15 -2.21
C HIS A 219 13.92 -11.59 -1.18
N LEU A 220 12.84 -12.33 -0.91
CA LEU A 220 11.86 -11.98 0.12
C LEU A 220 12.14 -12.77 1.41
N PRO A 221 12.09 -12.14 2.60
CA PRO A 221 12.22 -12.84 3.87
C PRO A 221 11.11 -13.90 4.01
N LYS A 222 11.48 -15.12 4.38
CA LYS A 222 10.53 -16.23 4.55
C LYS A 222 9.61 -15.94 5.75
N ARG A 223 8.34 -15.65 5.49
CA ARG A 223 7.33 -15.30 6.51
C ARG A 223 6.86 -16.47 7.38
N ASP A 224 7.03 -17.72 6.94
CA ASP A 224 6.52 -18.88 7.67
C ASP A 224 7.43 -20.11 7.45
N ALA A 225 8.04 -20.61 8.52
CA ALA A 225 8.94 -21.78 8.53
C ALA A 225 8.19 -23.12 8.74
N SER A 226 6.86 -23.09 8.78
CA SER A 226 6.01 -24.28 8.95
C SER A 226 6.26 -25.34 7.86
N HIS A 227 6.14 -26.62 8.23
CA HIS A 227 6.28 -27.76 7.32
C HIS A 227 5.23 -27.72 6.18
N TRP A 228 5.59 -28.19 4.98
CA TRP A 228 4.76 -28.04 3.77
C TRP A 228 3.34 -28.63 3.90
N LEU A 229 3.16 -29.72 4.68
CA LEU A 229 1.83 -30.28 4.95
C LEU A 229 0.92 -29.32 5.73
N GLN A 230 1.45 -28.56 6.69
CA GLN A 230 0.68 -27.58 7.45
C GLN A 230 0.29 -26.39 6.57
N LYS A 231 1.11 -26.06 5.56
CA LYS A 231 0.77 -25.05 4.55
C LYS A 231 -0.34 -25.53 3.62
N LEU A 232 -0.30 -26.79 3.16
CA LEU A 232 -1.42 -27.37 2.41
C LEU A 232 -2.72 -27.39 3.21
N ALA A 233 -2.67 -27.66 4.52
CA ALA A 233 -3.87 -27.67 5.36
C ALA A 233 -4.55 -26.28 5.48
N LYS A 234 -3.83 -25.19 5.18
CA LYS A 234 -4.38 -23.82 5.13
C LYS A 234 -5.06 -23.48 3.79
N VAL A 235 -4.96 -24.35 2.78
CA VAL A 235 -5.58 -24.13 1.46
C VAL A 235 -7.01 -24.66 1.48
N ASP A 236 -7.98 -23.83 1.07
CA ASP A 236 -9.37 -24.26 0.93
C ASP A 236 -9.59 -25.09 -0.36
N PHE A 237 -9.27 -26.38 -0.34
CA PHE A 237 -9.50 -27.22 -1.53
C PHE A 237 -10.98 -27.37 -1.89
N VAL A 238 -11.89 -27.22 -0.93
CA VAL A 238 -13.33 -27.41 -1.14
C VAL A 238 -13.91 -26.22 -1.90
N GLY A 239 -13.64 -24.99 -1.44
CA GLY A 239 -14.04 -23.77 -2.15
C GLY A 239 -13.45 -23.71 -3.55
N ALA A 240 -12.18 -24.07 -3.72
CA ALA A 240 -11.49 -24.11 -5.01
C ALA A 240 -12.19 -25.07 -5.98
N PHE A 241 -12.53 -26.28 -5.52
CA PHE A 241 -13.21 -27.26 -6.34
C PHE A 241 -14.57 -26.76 -6.84
N PHE A 242 -15.41 -26.20 -5.96
CA PHE A 242 -16.73 -25.70 -6.35
C PHE A 242 -16.64 -24.49 -7.29
N LEU A 243 -15.68 -23.58 -7.08
CA LEU A 243 -15.45 -22.46 -7.98
C LEU A 243 -15.05 -22.95 -9.38
N VAL A 244 -14.06 -23.85 -9.46
CA VAL A 244 -13.59 -24.40 -10.74
C VAL A 244 -14.70 -25.18 -11.45
N ALA A 245 -15.46 -26.00 -10.72
CA ALA A 245 -16.58 -26.75 -11.28
C ALA A 245 -17.70 -25.84 -11.78
N ALA A 246 -18.02 -24.75 -11.07
CA ALA A 246 -19.03 -23.79 -11.48
C ALA A 246 -18.63 -23.04 -12.75
N VAL A 247 -17.38 -22.56 -12.82
CA VAL A 247 -16.85 -21.88 -14.01
C VAL A 247 -16.79 -22.83 -15.20
N LEU A 248 -16.30 -24.04 -14.99
CA LEU A 248 -16.26 -25.09 -16.01
C LEU A 248 -17.65 -25.40 -16.55
N GLY A 249 -18.66 -25.52 -15.68
CA GLY A 249 -20.03 -25.81 -16.09
C GLY A 249 -20.64 -24.71 -16.96
N VAL A 250 -20.40 -23.43 -16.64
CA VAL A 250 -20.86 -22.30 -17.46
C VAL A 250 -20.17 -22.31 -18.83
N LEU A 251 -18.85 -22.48 -18.86
CA LEU A 251 -18.09 -22.45 -20.11
C LEU A 251 -18.40 -23.64 -21.01
N LEU A 252 -18.49 -24.86 -20.44
CA LEU A 252 -18.92 -26.07 -21.16
C LEU A 252 -20.31 -25.91 -21.74
N GLY A 253 -21.26 -25.42 -20.92
CA GLY A 253 -22.63 -25.26 -21.36
C GLY A 253 -22.78 -24.22 -22.47
N LEU A 254 -22.05 -23.11 -22.41
CA LEU A 254 -22.05 -22.10 -23.47
C LEU A 254 -21.39 -22.61 -24.76
N ASP A 255 -20.27 -23.34 -24.66
CA ASP A 255 -19.59 -23.93 -25.81
C ASP A 255 -20.48 -25.01 -26.48
N ASN A 256 -21.01 -25.95 -25.70
CA ASN A 256 -21.91 -27.00 -26.18
C ASN A 256 -23.20 -26.42 -26.78
N GLY A 257 -23.77 -25.37 -26.18
CA GLY A 257 -24.92 -24.67 -26.74
C GLY A 257 -24.63 -24.06 -28.11
N SER A 258 -23.44 -23.51 -28.29
CA SER A 258 -23.00 -22.93 -29.56
C SER A 258 -22.67 -23.97 -30.64
N ASN A 259 -22.25 -25.17 -30.25
CA ASN A 259 -21.78 -26.23 -31.14
C ASN A 259 -22.83 -27.31 -31.41
N LEU A 260 -23.38 -27.94 -30.37
CA LEU A 260 -24.33 -29.05 -30.44
C LEU A 260 -25.78 -28.56 -30.49
N GLY A 261 -26.11 -27.50 -29.73
CA GLY A 261 -27.43 -26.89 -29.68
C GLY A 261 -27.98 -26.74 -28.26
N TRP A 262 -28.99 -25.88 -28.12
CA TRP A 262 -29.53 -25.48 -26.81
C TRP A 262 -30.48 -26.49 -26.16
N SER A 263 -31.00 -27.44 -26.94
CA SER A 263 -31.92 -28.48 -26.46
C SER A 263 -31.22 -29.74 -25.98
N GLU A 264 -29.92 -29.86 -26.22
CA GLU A 264 -29.15 -31.04 -25.85
C GLU A 264 -28.88 -31.09 -24.34
N LEU A 265 -28.95 -32.29 -23.77
CA LEU A 265 -28.67 -32.55 -22.35
C LEU A 265 -27.25 -32.11 -21.96
N GLU A 266 -26.30 -32.26 -22.88
CA GLU A 266 -24.90 -31.84 -22.71
C GLU A 266 -24.73 -30.31 -22.57
N THR A 267 -25.74 -29.53 -22.99
CA THR A 267 -25.80 -28.07 -22.83
C THR A 267 -26.56 -27.69 -21.56
N ILE A 268 -27.72 -28.31 -21.36
CA ILE A 268 -28.66 -27.95 -20.28
C ILE A 268 -28.09 -28.35 -18.91
N ILE A 269 -27.51 -29.54 -18.78
CA ILE A 269 -27.03 -30.06 -17.48
C ILE A 269 -25.94 -29.16 -16.90
N PRO A 270 -24.85 -28.81 -17.62
CA PRO A 270 -23.82 -27.93 -17.08
C PRO A 270 -24.34 -26.53 -16.73
N LEU A 271 -25.21 -25.95 -17.57
CA LEU A 271 -25.80 -24.63 -17.30
C LEU A 271 -26.74 -24.63 -16.09
N ALA A 272 -27.55 -25.67 -15.91
CA ALA A 272 -28.50 -25.77 -14.80
C ALA A 272 -27.81 -26.03 -13.45
N ILE A 273 -26.71 -26.81 -13.45
CA ILE A 273 -25.96 -27.13 -12.24
C ILE A 273 -25.05 -25.98 -11.79
N SER A 274 -24.54 -25.17 -12.73
CA SER A 274 -23.56 -24.12 -12.41
C SER A 274 -24.03 -23.09 -11.36
N PRO A 275 -25.28 -22.56 -11.39
CA PRO A 275 -25.78 -21.68 -10.33
C PRO A 275 -25.79 -22.34 -8.95
N ALA A 276 -26.13 -23.63 -8.88
CA ALA A 276 -26.10 -24.38 -7.63
C ALA A 276 -24.67 -24.55 -7.11
N LEU A 277 -23.69 -24.81 -8.00
CA LEU A 277 -22.29 -24.87 -7.64
C LEU A 277 -21.74 -23.52 -7.16
N PHE A 278 -22.13 -22.41 -7.79
CA PHE A 278 -21.80 -21.06 -7.29
C PHE A 278 -22.42 -20.79 -5.92
N ALA A 279 -23.67 -21.18 -5.69
CA ALA A 279 -24.32 -21.02 -4.39
C ALA A 279 -23.62 -21.86 -3.30
N ILE A 280 -23.21 -23.09 -3.62
CA ILE A 280 -22.43 -23.94 -2.73
C ILE A 280 -21.05 -23.33 -2.46
N PHE A 281 -20.36 -22.82 -3.48
CA PHE A 281 -19.09 -22.10 -3.31
C PHE A 281 -19.22 -20.93 -2.33
N ILE A 282 -20.24 -20.07 -2.53
CA ILE A 282 -20.50 -18.93 -1.64
C ILE A 282 -20.80 -19.41 -0.21
N PHE A 283 -21.59 -20.48 -0.05
CA PHE A 283 -21.87 -21.07 1.26
C PHE A 283 -20.61 -21.60 1.95
N VAL A 284 -19.77 -22.33 1.21
CA VAL A 284 -18.49 -22.87 1.73
C VAL A 284 -17.58 -21.74 2.18
N GLU A 285 -17.40 -20.70 1.37
CA GLU A 285 -16.55 -19.55 1.67
C GLU A 285 -17.04 -18.75 2.88
N ILE A 286 -18.35 -18.58 3.07
CA ILE A 286 -18.90 -17.80 4.20
C ILE A 286 -18.94 -18.61 5.50
N LYS A 287 -19.23 -19.92 5.44
CA LYS A 287 -19.60 -20.72 6.62
C LYS A 287 -18.63 -21.84 6.97
N VAL A 288 -17.89 -22.39 6.02
CA VAL A 288 -17.13 -23.65 6.19
C VAL A 288 -15.62 -23.41 6.11
N ALA A 289 -15.17 -22.52 5.23
CA ALA A 289 -13.76 -22.26 5.01
C ALA A 289 -13.13 -21.58 6.24
N SER A 290 -12.10 -22.21 6.81
CA SER A 290 -11.29 -21.60 7.88
C SER A 290 -10.38 -20.48 7.36
N HIS A 291 -9.95 -20.60 6.10
CA HIS A 291 -9.10 -19.66 5.40
C HIS A 291 -9.68 -19.35 4.01
N PRO A 292 -10.79 -18.61 3.93
CA PRO A 292 -11.51 -18.32 2.69
C PRO A 292 -10.60 -17.68 1.61
N PHE A 293 -10.82 -18.03 0.34
CA PHE A 293 -10.18 -17.36 -0.80
C PHE A 293 -10.73 -15.96 -1.01
N ALA A 294 -12.03 -15.80 -0.82
CA ALA A 294 -12.73 -14.56 -1.05
C ALA A 294 -13.70 -14.31 0.12
N PRO A 295 -13.17 -13.78 1.24
CA PRO A 295 -13.92 -13.57 2.47
C PRO A 295 -15.22 -12.81 2.21
N GLY A 296 -16.30 -13.26 2.84
CA GLY A 296 -17.62 -12.64 2.67
C GLY A 296 -17.63 -11.14 3.01
N HIS A 297 -16.84 -10.71 4.00
CA HIS A 297 -16.71 -9.29 4.35
C HIS A 297 -16.01 -8.44 3.27
N ILE A 298 -15.30 -9.06 2.32
CA ILE A 298 -14.68 -8.38 1.18
C ILE A 298 -15.60 -8.41 -0.04
N ILE A 299 -16.17 -9.57 -0.37
CA ILE A 299 -17.05 -9.71 -1.55
C ILE A 299 -18.34 -8.89 -1.36
N PHE A 300 -18.96 -8.95 -0.18
CA PHE A 300 -20.27 -8.33 0.05
C PHE A 300 -20.19 -6.91 0.62
N GLU A 301 -18.99 -6.37 0.83
CA GLU A 301 -18.81 -4.96 1.16
C GLU A 301 -19.25 -4.10 -0.03
N PRO A 302 -20.30 -3.26 0.09
CA PRO A 302 -20.94 -2.62 -1.06
C PRO A 302 -19.99 -1.79 -1.94
N SER A 303 -18.99 -1.15 -1.30
CA SER A 303 -17.99 -0.33 -2.00
C SER A 303 -17.02 -1.15 -2.86
N LEU A 304 -16.62 -2.32 -2.38
CA LEU A 304 -15.73 -3.24 -3.09
C LEU A 304 -16.50 -4.02 -4.17
N PHE A 305 -17.71 -4.48 -3.85
CA PHE A 305 -18.57 -5.19 -4.80
C PHE A 305 -18.88 -4.36 -6.04
N ALA A 306 -19.18 -3.07 -5.89
CA ALA A 306 -19.40 -2.17 -7.02
C ALA A 306 -18.21 -2.14 -8.00
N SER A 307 -16.98 -2.14 -7.46
CA SER A 307 -15.75 -2.16 -8.27
C SER A 307 -15.50 -3.53 -8.91
N PHE A 308 -15.80 -4.63 -8.20
CA PHE A 308 -15.75 -5.98 -8.76
C PHE A 308 -16.75 -6.18 -9.91
N ALA A 309 -17.98 -5.67 -9.76
CA ALA A 309 -19.00 -5.69 -10.81
C ALA A 309 -18.57 -4.86 -12.04
N CYS A 310 -18.01 -3.67 -11.83
CA CYS A 310 -17.42 -2.88 -12.92
C CYS A 310 -16.36 -3.67 -13.69
N ASN A 311 -15.44 -4.33 -12.97
CA ASN A 311 -14.38 -5.13 -13.57
C ASN A 311 -14.91 -6.32 -14.38
N PHE A 312 -15.91 -7.03 -13.85
CA PHE A 312 -16.54 -8.14 -14.56
C PHE A 312 -17.19 -7.69 -15.86
N PHE A 313 -18.10 -6.70 -15.79
CA PHE A 313 -18.89 -6.29 -16.94
C PHE A 313 -18.07 -5.51 -17.99
N ALA A 314 -17.10 -4.68 -17.57
CA ALA A 314 -16.23 -3.97 -18.50
C ALA A 314 -15.34 -4.93 -19.28
N VAL A 315 -14.69 -5.89 -18.60
CA VAL A 315 -13.81 -6.86 -19.25
C VAL A 315 -14.62 -7.87 -20.08
N PHE A 316 -15.83 -8.23 -19.66
CA PHE A 316 -16.77 -9.04 -20.44
C PHE A 316 -16.97 -8.49 -21.85
N GLY A 317 -17.34 -7.21 -21.95
CA GLY A 317 -17.61 -6.62 -23.25
C GLY A 317 -16.33 -6.31 -24.02
N GLN A 318 -15.28 -5.85 -23.33
CA GLN A 318 -14.00 -5.52 -23.95
C GLN A 318 -13.36 -6.74 -24.62
N MET A 319 -13.31 -7.88 -23.93
CA MET A 319 -12.71 -9.11 -24.46
C MET A 319 -13.56 -9.70 -25.59
N SER A 320 -14.88 -9.61 -25.49
CA SER A 320 -15.77 -10.00 -26.60
C SER A 320 -15.47 -9.17 -27.85
N THR A 321 -15.35 -7.85 -27.76
CA THR A 321 -15.00 -7.00 -28.90
C THR A 321 -13.63 -7.35 -29.47
N LEU A 322 -12.63 -7.60 -28.61
CA LEU A 322 -11.27 -7.95 -29.02
C LEU A 322 -11.22 -9.23 -29.86
N PHE A 323 -12.01 -10.25 -29.49
CA PHE A 323 -12.02 -11.55 -30.18
C PHE A 323 -12.79 -11.54 -31.50
N TYR A 324 -13.91 -10.82 -31.59
CA TYR A 324 -14.80 -10.89 -32.76
C TYR A 324 -14.55 -9.79 -33.80
N LEU A 325 -13.81 -8.73 -33.47
CA LEU A 325 -13.44 -7.73 -34.47
C LEU A 325 -12.47 -8.26 -35.55
N PRO A 326 -11.42 -9.03 -35.24
CA PRO A 326 -10.60 -9.68 -36.27
C PRO A 326 -11.42 -10.63 -37.14
N LEU A 327 -12.41 -11.31 -36.56
CA LEU A 327 -13.31 -12.19 -37.30
C LEU A 327 -14.12 -11.41 -38.33
N LEU A 328 -14.59 -10.20 -38.01
CA LEU A 328 -15.27 -9.33 -38.97
C LEU A 328 -14.39 -9.06 -40.19
N TYR A 329 -13.15 -8.60 -39.97
CA TYR A 329 -12.23 -8.25 -41.06
C TYR A 329 -11.81 -9.46 -41.89
N GLN A 330 -11.58 -10.61 -41.25
CA GLN A 330 -11.20 -11.84 -41.97
C GLN A 330 -12.37 -12.42 -42.75
N ALA A 331 -13.57 -12.47 -42.16
CA ALA A 331 -14.73 -13.09 -42.77
C ALA A 331 -15.39 -12.20 -43.84
N VAL A 332 -15.51 -10.89 -43.60
CA VAL A 332 -16.24 -9.96 -44.47
C VAL A 332 -15.32 -9.32 -45.51
N ASP A 333 -14.20 -8.76 -45.07
CA ASP A 333 -13.28 -8.01 -45.92
C ASP A 333 -12.19 -8.89 -46.54
N GLY A 334 -12.08 -10.15 -46.10
CA GLY A 334 -11.09 -11.10 -46.60
C GLY A 334 -9.65 -10.74 -46.22
N ALA A 335 -9.47 -9.92 -45.19
CA ALA A 335 -8.17 -9.51 -44.69
C ALA A 335 -7.34 -10.73 -44.23
N SER A 336 -6.02 -10.64 -44.38
CA SER A 336 -5.12 -11.68 -43.83
C SER A 336 -5.10 -11.66 -42.31
N ALA A 337 -4.70 -12.76 -41.68
CA ALA A 337 -4.56 -12.83 -40.22
C ALA A 337 -3.61 -11.75 -39.67
N VAL A 338 -2.54 -11.45 -40.42
CA VAL A 338 -1.59 -10.37 -40.08
C VAL A 338 -2.26 -9.00 -40.18
N GLN A 339 -3.00 -8.72 -41.26
CA GLN A 339 -3.69 -7.43 -41.44
C GLN A 339 -4.77 -7.21 -40.38
N SER A 340 -5.59 -8.22 -40.09
CA SER A 340 -6.59 -8.14 -39.02
C SER A 340 -5.98 -8.01 -37.63
N GLY A 341 -4.80 -8.60 -37.40
CA GLY A 341 -4.02 -8.39 -36.18
C GLY A 341 -3.49 -6.96 -36.06
N LEU A 342 -2.99 -6.36 -37.15
CA LEU A 342 -2.53 -4.97 -37.17
C LEU A 342 -3.67 -3.98 -36.87
N LEU A 343 -4.89 -4.29 -37.32
CA LEU A 343 -6.09 -3.49 -37.01
C LEU A 343 -6.48 -3.52 -35.52
N LEU A 344 -5.86 -4.39 -34.70
CA LEU A 344 -6.01 -4.36 -33.24
C LEU A 344 -5.05 -3.39 -32.54
N LEU A 345 -4.01 -2.88 -33.21
CA LEU A 345 -3.06 -1.95 -32.58
C LEU A 345 -3.71 -0.73 -31.90
N PRO A 346 -4.79 -0.12 -32.43
CA PRO A 346 -5.48 0.97 -31.74
C PRO A 346 -5.95 0.58 -30.34
N ILE A 347 -6.47 -0.63 -30.13
CA ILE A 347 -6.95 -1.04 -28.80
C ILE A 347 -5.82 -1.05 -27.77
N THR A 348 -4.62 -1.39 -28.23
CA THR A 348 -3.42 -1.44 -27.41
C THR A 348 -2.94 -0.02 -27.11
N ILE A 349 -2.72 0.80 -28.14
CA ILE A 349 -2.13 2.13 -28.00
C ILE A 349 -3.03 3.03 -27.15
N PHE A 350 -4.33 3.08 -27.45
CA PHE A 350 -5.27 3.93 -26.72
C PHE A 350 -5.56 3.38 -25.33
N GLY A 351 -5.61 2.05 -25.14
CA GLY A 351 -5.84 1.44 -23.84
C GLY A 351 -4.69 1.70 -22.87
N VAL A 352 -3.46 1.55 -23.34
CA VAL A 352 -2.25 1.87 -22.59
C VAL A 352 -2.17 3.36 -22.27
N SER A 353 -2.41 4.22 -23.26
CA SER A 353 -2.40 5.68 -23.09
C SER A 353 -3.44 6.13 -22.08
N ALA A 354 -4.64 5.55 -22.10
CA ALA A 354 -5.70 5.84 -21.14
C ALA A 354 -5.35 5.34 -19.74
N SER A 355 -4.78 4.14 -19.60
CA SER A 355 -4.35 3.62 -18.31
C SER A 355 -3.28 4.52 -17.68
N LEU A 356 -2.23 4.84 -18.43
CA LEU A 356 -1.14 5.71 -17.96
C LEU A 356 -1.64 7.14 -17.67
N GLY A 357 -2.45 7.69 -18.59
CA GLY A 357 -3.07 9.00 -18.46
C GLY A 357 -3.98 9.08 -17.24
N SER A 358 -4.79 8.06 -16.98
CA SER A 358 -5.63 7.98 -15.79
C SER A 358 -4.80 7.94 -14.51
N GLY A 359 -3.67 7.22 -14.49
CA GLY A 359 -2.72 7.22 -13.38
C GLY A 359 -2.13 8.60 -13.11
N PHE A 360 -1.72 9.32 -14.16
CA PHE A 360 -1.19 10.69 -14.05
C PHE A 360 -2.27 11.69 -13.58
N ILE A 361 -3.48 11.59 -14.14
CA ILE A 361 -4.62 12.41 -13.75
C ILE A 361 -4.94 12.16 -12.27
N MET A 362 -5.08 10.91 -11.84
CA MET A 362 -5.33 10.56 -10.43
C MET A 362 -4.21 11.04 -9.50
N ARG A 363 -2.94 10.95 -9.92
CA ARG A 363 -1.80 11.48 -9.17
C ARG A 363 -1.89 13.00 -8.96
N ARG A 364 -2.39 13.73 -9.96
CA ARG A 364 -2.53 15.19 -9.92
C ARG A 364 -3.81 15.65 -9.23
N THR A 365 -4.93 14.98 -9.44
CA THR A 365 -6.26 15.38 -8.95
C THR A 365 -6.63 14.75 -7.62
N GLY A 366 -6.05 13.59 -7.27
CA GLY A 366 -6.41 12.79 -6.10
C GLY A 366 -7.80 12.15 -6.16
N ARG A 367 -8.51 12.29 -7.29
CA ARG A 367 -9.89 11.85 -7.49
C ARG A 367 -9.96 10.79 -8.59
N TYR A 368 -10.69 9.71 -8.34
CA TYR A 368 -10.86 8.59 -9.27
C TYR A 368 -12.34 8.32 -9.60
N TYR A 369 -13.30 8.83 -8.82
CA TYR A 369 -14.72 8.53 -9.01
C TYR A 369 -15.24 9.03 -10.36
N TRP A 370 -15.12 10.32 -10.61
CA TRP A 370 -15.56 10.94 -11.87
C TRP A 370 -14.78 10.41 -13.08
N LEU A 371 -13.52 10.05 -12.88
CA LEU A 371 -12.70 9.45 -13.93
C LEU A 371 -13.20 8.05 -14.29
N THR A 372 -13.62 7.26 -13.30
CA THR A 372 -14.24 5.93 -13.50
C THR A 372 -15.56 6.06 -14.24
N ILE A 373 -16.46 6.95 -13.80
CA ILE A 373 -17.75 7.19 -14.47
C ILE A 373 -17.55 7.63 -15.92
N ALA A 374 -16.68 8.61 -16.18
CA ALA A 374 -16.39 9.08 -17.53
C ALA A 374 -15.82 7.96 -18.42
N SER A 375 -14.92 7.13 -17.89
CA SER A 375 -14.33 6.02 -18.64
C SER A 375 -15.36 4.95 -19.03
N LEU A 376 -16.23 4.57 -18.10
CA LEU A 376 -17.27 3.58 -18.35
C LEU A 376 -18.39 4.13 -19.23
N PHE A 377 -18.65 5.43 -19.18
CA PHE A 377 -19.54 6.11 -20.13
C PHE A 377 -18.96 6.09 -21.55
N ILE A 378 -17.67 6.39 -21.73
CA ILE A 378 -17.00 6.28 -23.04
C ILE A 378 -17.05 4.84 -23.55
N LEU A 379 -16.83 3.86 -22.67
CA LEU A 379 -16.93 2.44 -23.00
C LEU A 379 -18.35 2.07 -23.48
N LEU A 380 -19.40 2.52 -22.79
CA LEU A 380 -20.78 2.32 -23.22
C LEU A 380 -21.08 3.02 -24.56
N LEU A 381 -20.64 4.27 -24.71
CA LEU A 381 -20.85 5.06 -25.91
C LEU A 381 -20.18 4.44 -27.14
N SER A 382 -19.08 3.68 -26.96
CA SER A 382 -18.35 3.02 -28.04
C SER A 382 -19.16 2.01 -28.84
N VAL A 383 -20.25 1.47 -28.27
CA VAL A 383 -21.13 0.50 -28.96
C VAL A 383 -21.81 1.12 -30.17
N VAL A 384 -22.19 2.40 -30.08
CA VAL A 384 -22.89 3.12 -31.16
C VAL A 384 -22.04 3.19 -32.43
N PRO A 385 -20.81 3.77 -32.42
CA PRO A 385 -19.97 3.77 -33.60
C PRO A 385 -19.54 2.35 -34.01
N MET A 386 -19.32 1.42 -33.06
CA MET A 386 -18.95 0.04 -33.40
C MET A 386 -20.01 -0.64 -34.26
N VAL A 387 -21.28 -0.60 -33.83
CA VAL A 387 -22.41 -1.18 -34.57
C VAL A 387 -22.65 -0.45 -35.89
N THR A 388 -22.58 0.89 -35.87
CA THR A 388 -22.87 1.73 -37.04
C THR A 388 -21.89 1.49 -38.19
N PHE A 389 -20.58 1.40 -37.89
CA PHE A 389 -19.51 1.28 -38.88
C PHE A 389 -19.10 -0.16 -39.21
N ALA A 390 -19.52 -1.16 -38.42
CA ALA A 390 -19.32 -2.58 -38.73
C ALA A 390 -20.25 -3.12 -39.84
N GLY A 391 -21.07 -2.26 -40.47
CA GLY A 391 -21.93 -2.63 -41.60
C GLY A 391 -23.44 -2.66 -41.31
N ALA A 392 -23.89 -2.11 -40.18
CA ALA A 392 -25.32 -1.90 -39.93
C ALA A 392 -25.87 -0.78 -40.82
N TRP A 393 -25.12 0.32 -40.95
CA TRP A 393 -25.48 1.49 -41.75
C TRP A 393 -24.37 1.87 -42.72
N PHE A 394 -23.12 1.86 -42.25
CA PHE A 394 -21.93 2.12 -43.05
C PHE A 394 -20.91 1.00 -42.84
N ASN A 395 -20.09 0.70 -43.85
CA ASN A 395 -18.94 -0.20 -43.70
C ASN A 395 -17.67 0.64 -43.82
N SER A 396 -16.99 0.91 -42.71
CA SER A 396 -15.80 1.76 -42.68
C SER A 396 -14.80 1.27 -41.66
N GLU A 397 -13.63 0.83 -42.13
CA GLU A 397 -12.50 0.39 -41.31
C GLU A 397 -12.00 1.49 -40.37
N VAL A 398 -12.05 2.76 -40.81
CA VAL A 398 -11.66 3.91 -39.98
C VAL A 398 -12.68 4.10 -38.86
N GLY A 399 -13.97 3.96 -39.16
CA GLY A 399 -15.04 4.11 -38.18
C GLY A 399 -15.01 3.03 -37.09
N THR A 400 -14.78 1.77 -37.46
CA THR A 400 -14.59 0.67 -36.50
C THR A 400 -13.29 0.82 -35.70
N SER A 401 -12.22 1.36 -36.29
CA SER A 401 -10.98 1.68 -35.58
C SER A 401 -11.16 2.80 -34.54
N VAL A 402 -11.94 3.83 -34.85
CA VAL A 402 -12.31 4.88 -33.87
C VAL A 402 -13.15 4.30 -32.74
N ALA A 403 -14.13 3.43 -33.06
CA ALA A 403 -14.92 2.75 -32.04
C ALA A 403 -14.04 1.87 -31.13
N LEU A 404 -13.07 1.17 -31.71
CA LEU A 404 -12.10 0.36 -30.96
C LEU A 404 -11.20 1.22 -30.06
N ALA A 405 -10.80 2.40 -30.53
CA ALA A 405 -10.07 3.36 -29.71
C ALA A 405 -10.91 3.83 -28.50
N MET A 406 -12.22 4.04 -28.68
CA MET A 406 -13.11 4.38 -27.56
C MET A 406 -13.26 3.24 -26.56
N VAL A 407 -13.43 1.99 -27.03
CA VAL A 407 -13.42 0.79 -26.18
C VAL A 407 -12.14 0.73 -25.36
N ALA A 408 -11.00 1.02 -25.99
CA ALA A 408 -9.69 1.01 -25.37
C ALA A 408 -9.52 2.10 -24.32
N LEU A 409 -9.89 3.35 -24.66
CA LEU A 409 -9.81 4.49 -23.75
C LEU A 409 -10.66 4.25 -22.49
N GLY A 410 -11.91 3.79 -22.68
CA GLY A 410 -12.82 3.48 -21.59
C GLY A 410 -12.33 2.31 -20.73
N GLY A 411 -11.99 1.18 -21.36
CA GLY A 411 -11.56 -0.03 -20.64
C GLY A 411 -10.22 0.13 -19.92
N GLY A 412 -9.21 0.72 -20.55
CA GLY A 412 -7.89 0.92 -19.96
C GLY A 412 -7.91 1.88 -18.77
N CYS A 413 -8.69 2.96 -18.86
CA CYS A 413 -8.93 3.87 -17.74
C CYS A 413 -9.71 3.16 -16.62
N ALA A 414 -10.82 2.48 -16.94
CA ALA A 414 -11.66 1.79 -15.96
C ALA A 414 -10.89 0.72 -15.16
N ILE A 415 -10.04 -0.08 -15.80
CA ILE A 415 -9.20 -1.08 -15.11
C ILE A 415 -8.28 -0.43 -14.07
N THR A 416 -7.72 0.73 -14.42
CA THR A 416 -6.76 1.43 -13.55
C THR A 416 -7.48 2.12 -12.39
N THR A 417 -8.59 2.81 -12.66
CA THR A 417 -9.33 3.55 -11.64
C THR A 417 -10.07 2.63 -10.67
N THR A 418 -10.64 1.51 -11.14
CA THR A 418 -11.32 0.52 -10.28
C THR A 418 -10.34 -0.22 -9.38
N LEU A 419 -9.13 -0.54 -9.85
CA LEU A 419 -8.08 -1.11 -9.00
C LEU A 419 -7.68 -0.15 -7.88
N VAL A 420 -7.50 1.13 -8.22
CA VAL A 420 -7.21 2.17 -7.24
C VAL A 420 -8.37 2.36 -6.26
N ALA A 421 -9.62 2.30 -6.72
CA ALA A 421 -10.82 2.35 -5.88
C ALA A 421 -10.92 1.17 -4.91
N LEU A 422 -10.57 -0.03 -5.36
CA LEU A 422 -10.52 -1.23 -4.52
C LEU A 422 -9.45 -1.10 -3.44
N LEU A 423 -8.24 -0.68 -3.83
CA LEU A 423 -7.10 -0.51 -2.92
C LEU A 423 -7.31 0.61 -1.90
N SER A 424 -8.01 1.69 -2.26
CA SER A 424 -8.30 2.79 -1.34
C SER A 424 -9.38 2.42 -0.32
N ASN A 425 -10.29 1.50 -0.68
CA ASN A 425 -11.38 1.06 0.18
C ASN A 425 -11.04 -0.15 1.05
N ALA A 426 -10.04 -0.95 0.67
CA ALA A 426 -9.56 -2.11 1.41
C ALA A 426 -8.81 -1.77 2.71
N ALA A 427 -8.89 -2.65 3.70
CA ALA A 427 -8.00 -2.63 4.86
C ALA A 427 -6.56 -3.01 4.45
N LYS A 428 -5.55 -2.56 5.20
CA LYS A 428 -4.13 -2.87 4.90
C LYS A 428 -3.86 -4.37 4.86
N ASP A 429 -4.48 -5.13 5.76
CA ASP A 429 -4.30 -6.57 5.87
C ASP A 429 -5.02 -7.35 4.75
N ASP A 430 -6.09 -6.78 4.18
CA ASP A 430 -6.91 -7.39 3.12
C ASP A 430 -6.48 -7.01 1.70
N THR A 431 -5.44 -6.19 1.55
CA THR A 431 -5.03 -5.61 0.27
C THR A 431 -4.72 -6.67 -0.80
N ALA A 432 -3.98 -7.72 -0.43
CA ALA A 432 -3.62 -8.80 -1.36
C ALA A 432 -4.84 -9.59 -1.83
N VAL A 433 -5.78 -9.86 -0.92
CA VAL A 433 -7.03 -10.59 -1.20
C VAL A 433 -7.93 -9.78 -2.12
N VAL A 434 -8.07 -8.47 -1.87
CA VAL A 434 -8.87 -7.56 -2.71
C VAL A 434 -8.32 -7.48 -4.14
N VAL A 435 -7.01 -7.43 -4.32
CA VAL A 435 -6.38 -7.47 -5.65
C VAL A 435 -6.64 -8.81 -6.33
N ALA A 436 -6.49 -9.93 -5.62
CA ALA A 436 -6.77 -11.26 -6.18
C ALA A 436 -8.24 -11.40 -6.63
N CYS A 437 -9.19 -10.95 -5.81
CA CYS A 437 -10.61 -10.89 -6.16
C CYS A 437 -10.87 -10.02 -7.39
N SER A 438 -10.19 -8.87 -7.51
CA SER A 438 -10.30 -8.01 -8.70
C SER A 438 -9.96 -8.78 -9.99
N TYR A 439 -8.84 -9.50 -9.99
CA TYR A 439 -8.43 -10.32 -11.12
C TYR A 439 -9.36 -11.52 -11.37
N LEU A 440 -9.94 -12.11 -10.33
CA LEU A 440 -10.97 -13.14 -10.46
C LEU A 440 -12.17 -12.61 -11.26
N PHE A 441 -12.76 -11.48 -10.86
CA PHE A 441 -13.91 -10.90 -11.55
C PHE A 441 -13.58 -10.50 -12.98
N ARG A 442 -12.37 -9.99 -13.25
CA ARG A 442 -11.91 -9.69 -14.61
C ARG A 442 -11.82 -10.94 -15.49
N SER A 443 -11.23 -12.02 -14.98
CA SER A 443 -11.07 -13.27 -15.75
C SER A 443 -12.40 -13.98 -15.97
N LEU A 444 -13.28 -14.01 -14.96
CA LEU A 444 -14.66 -14.48 -15.11
C LEU A 444 -15.39 -13.68 -16.19
N GLY A 445 -15.29 -12.35 -16.14
CA GLY A 445 -15.87 -11.46 -17.15
C GLY A 445 -15.36 -11.80 -18.55
N SER A 446 -14.03 -11.87 -18.72
CA SER A 446 -13.39 -12.22 -19.99
C SER A 446 -13.89 -13.55 -20.57
N SER A 447 -13.84 -14.62 -19.77
CA SER A 447 -14.13 -15.97 -20.25
C SER A 447 -15.62 -16.17 -20.56
N ILE A 448 -16.50 -15.69 -19.68
CA ILE A 448 -17.95 -15.75 -19.90
C ILE A 448 -18.33 -14.83 -21.06
N GLY A 449 -17.73 -13.64 -21.18
CA GLY A 449 -17.97 -12.69 -22.26
C GLY A 449 -17.70 -13.29 -23.64
N VAL A 450 -16.50 -13.84 -23.85
CA VAL A 450 -16.12 -14.49 -25.12
C VAL A 450 -17.04 -15.67 -25.44
N SER A 451 -17.44 -16.44 -24.43
CA SER A 451 -18.32 -17.61 -24.61
C SER A 451 -19.76 -17.22 -24.97
N VAL A 452 -20.33 -16.22 -24.30
CA VAL A 452 -21.67 -15.69 -24.63
C VAL A 452 -21.66 -15.05 -26.00
N ALA A 453 -20.62 -14.27 -26.33
CA ALA A 453 -20.45 -13.67 -27.65
C ALA A 453 -20.31 -14.75 -28.75
N SER A 454 -19.62 -15.86 -28.47
CA SER A 454 -19.57 -17.04 -29.37
C SER A 454 -20.96 -17.60 -29.61
N ALA A 455 -21.70 -17.84 -28.52
CA ALA A 455 -23.03 -18.41 -28.57
C ALA A 455 -24.00 -17.52 -29.38
N ILE A 456 -23.96 -16.20 -29.19
CA ILE A 456 -24.73 -15.23 -29.99
C ILE A 456 -24.31 -15.28 -31.46
N LEU A 457 -23.00 -15.21 -31.74
CA LEU A 457 -22.47 -15.24 -33.10
C LEU A 457 -22.95 -16.49 -33.84
N GLN A 458 -22.72 -17.66 -33.26
CA GLN A 458 -23.08 -18.95 -33.85
C GLN A 458 -24.59 -19.04 -34.07
N GLN A 459 -25.40 -18.68 -33.06
CA GLN A 459 -26.86 -18.77 -33.17
C GLN A 459 -27.42 -17.85 -34.27
N VAL A 460 -26.93 -16.59 -34.34
CA VAL A 460 -27.36 -15.64 -35.36
C VAL A 460 -26.85 -16.07 -36.75
N LEU A 461 -25.62 -16.57 -36.84
CA LEU A 461 -25.05 -17.07 -38.09
C LEU A 461 -25.89 -18.22 -38.66
N ARG A 462 -26.24 -19.22 -37.84
CA ARG A 462 -27.13 -20.34 -38.25
C ARG A 462 -28.48 -19.81 -38.71
N ALA A 463 -29.12 -18.95 -37.93
CA ALA A 463 -30.42 -18.40 -38.27
C ALA A 463 -30.39 -17.62 -39.60
N GLN A 464 -29.34 -16.82 -39.86
CA GLN A 464 -29.19 -16.05 -41.08
C GLN A 464 -28.83 -16.92 -42.29
N LEU A 465 -28.01 -17.96 -42.11
CA LEU A 465 -27.70 -18.92 -43.18
C LEU A 465 -28.95 -19.71 -43.59
N THR A 466 -29.70 -20.26 -42.63
CA THR A 466 -30.96 -20.97 -42.93
C THR A 466 -31.99 -20.07 -43.58
N ALA A 467 -32.10 -18.80 -43.14
CA ALA A 467 -33.04 -17.85 -43.74
C ALA A 467 -32.70 -17.44 -45.17
N ARG A 468 -31.41 -17.42 -45.55
CA ARG A 468 -30.95 -16.92 -46.87
C ARG A 468 -30.61 -18.02 -47.87
N LEU A 469 -30.12 -19.17 -47.41
CA LEU A 469 -29.77 -20.32 -48.24
C LEU A 469 -30.88 -21.39 -48.25
N GLY A 470 -31.88 -21.28 -47.37
CA GLY A 470 -32.96 -22.26 -47.20
C GLY A 470 -32.58 -23.43 -46.30
N SER A 471 -33.51 -24.36 -46.07
CA SER A 471 -33.34 -25.52 -45.16
C SER A 471 -32.96 -26.83 -45.88
N GLY A 472 -32.28 -26.75 -47.03
CA GLY A 472 -31.84 -27.92 -47.81
C GLY A 472 -30.53 -28.54 -47.30
N GLY A 473 -30.27 -29.81 -47.65
CA GLY A 473 -29.05 -30.53 -47.25
C GLY A 473 -27.74 -29.83 -47.65
N ALA A 474 -27.72 -29.18 -48.83
CA ALA A 474 -26.57 -28.39 -49.29
C ALA A 474 -26.35 -27.11 -48.45
N ALA A 475 -27.41 -26.50 -47.90
CA ALA A 475 -27.28 -25.34 -47.02
C ALA A 475 -26.72 -25.74 -45.65
N ALA A 476 -27.12 -26.91 -45.13
CA ALA A 476 -26.55 -27.48 -43.90
C ALA A 476 -25.07 -27.86 -44.07
N GLU A 477 -24.70 -28.41 -45.23
CA GLU A 477 -23.31 -28.73 -45.55
C GLU A 477 -22.45 -27.46 -45.69
N ILE A 478 -22.96 -26.42 -46.36
CA ILE A 478 -22.28 -25.11 -46.43
C ILE A 478 -22.17 -24.51 -45.03
N GLU A 479 -23.22 -24.54 -44.21
CA GLU A 479 -23.21 -24.05 -42.84
C GLU A 479 -22.10 -24.72 -42.02
N GLN A 480 -22.01 -26.05 -42.07
CA GLN A 480 -21.00 -26.81 -41.34
C GLN A 480 -19.59 -26.42 -41.78
N HIS A 481 -19.28 -26.49 -43.08
CA HIS A 481 -17.93 -26.23 -43.59
C HIS A 481 -17.49 -24.76 -43.41
N VAL A 482 -18.42 -23.80 -43.53
CA VAL A 482 -18.15 -22.38 -43.31
C VAL A 482 -17.86 -22.07 -41.84
N ARG A 483 -18.52 -22.76 -40.91
CA ARG A 483 -18.29 -22.63 -39.47
C ARG A 483 -17.01 -23.32 -39.02
N GLU A 484 -16.59 -24.37 -39.74
CA GLU A 484 -15.32 -25.05 -39.54
C GLU A 484 -14.14 -24.21 -40.07
N SER A 485 -14.24 -23.64 -41.28
CA SER A 485 -13.13 -22.87 -41.87
C SER A 485 -13.59 -21.62 -42.63
N LEU A 486 -13.01 -20.47 -42.27
CA LEU A 486 -13.18 -19.22 -43.01
C LEU A 486 -12.58 -19.29 -44.44
N ASP A 487 -11.57 -20.14 -44.67
CA ASP A 487 -11.00 -20.32 -46.00
C ASP A 487 -11.95 -21.04 -46.95
N TYR A 488 -12.95 -21.77 -46.43
CA TYR A 488 -14.00 -22.36 -47.24
C TYR A 488 -14.82 -21.29 -47.97
N ILE A 489 -14.93 -20.07 -47.43
CA ILE A 489 -15.58 -18.93 -48.09
C ILE A 489 -14.92 -18.62 -49.44
N LYS A 490 -13.61 -18.88 -49.58
CA LYS A 490 -12.86 -18.66 -50.84
C LYS A 490 -13.14 -19.74 -51.89
N LYS A 491 -13.65 -20.91 -51.48
CA LYS A 491 -13.96 -22.05 -52.35
C LYS A 491 -15.41 -22.07 -52.84
N LEU A 492 -16.27 -21.26 -52.22
CA LEU A 492 -17.69 -21.14 -52.59
C LEU A 492 -17.86 -20.36 -53.90
N ASP A 493 -18.99 -20.61 -54.58
CA ASP A 493 -19.44 -19.76 -55.69
C ASP A 493 -19.51 -18.28 -55.23
N PRO A 494 -19.00 -17.31 -56.01
CA PRO A 494 -19.05 -15.89 -55.67
C PRO A 494 -20.41 -15.40 -55.16
N ALA A 495 -21.52 -15.89 -55.71
CA ALA A 495 -22.87 -15.50 -55.28
C ALA A 495 -23.19 -16.00 -53.85
N ILE A 496 -22.83 -17.24 -53.53
CA ILE A 496 -23.03 -17.84 -52.19
C ILE A 496 -22.05 -17.22 -51.19
N ALA A 497 -20.81 -16.97 -51.59
CA ALA A 497 -19.80 -16.34 -50.76
C ALA A 497 -20.26 -14.97 -50.25
N VAL A 498 -20.88 -14.13 -51.09
CA VAL A 498 -21.43 -12.83 -50.68
C VAL A 498 -22.53 -12.98 -49.62
N ILE A 499 -23.41 -13.98 -49.77
CA ILE A 499 -24.47 -14.27 -48.79
C ILE A 499 -23.84 -14.67 -47.45
N VAL A 500 -22.90 -15.60 -47.46
CA VAL A 500 -22.20 -16.10 -46.27
C VAL A 500 -21.46 -14.97 -45.55
N ARG A 501 -20.73 -14.10 -46.28
CA ARG A 501 -20.07 -12.91 -45.71
C ARG A 501 -21.05 -11.98 -45.03
N ARG A 502 -22.22 -11.75 -45.63
CA ARG A 502 -23.27 -10.91 -45.02
C ARG A 502 -23.86 -11.55 -43.76
N CYS A 503 -24.00 -12.89 -43.72
CA CYS A 503 -24.42 -13.59 -42.51
C CYS A 503 -23.41 -13.40 -41.37
N TYR A 504 -22.10 -13.55 -41.64
CA TYR A 504 -21.04 -13.26 -40.67
C TYR A 504 -21.05 -11.81 -40.19
N GLN A 505 -21.22 -10.86 -41.12
CA GLN A 505 -21.32 -9.44 -40.77
C GLN A 505 -22.48 -9.17 -39.82
N LEU A 506 -23.67 -9.69 -40.13
CA LEU A 506 -24.85 -9.53 -39.28
C LEU A 506 -24.69 -10.21 -37.92
N ALA A 507 -24.14 -11.43 -37.89
CA ALA A 507 -23.87 -12.13 -36.64
C ALA A 507 -22.93 -11.32 -35.73
N THR A 508 -21.87 -10.75 -36.31
CA THR A 508 -20.89 -9.96 -35.57
C THR A 508 -21.48 -8.62 -35.08
N ILE A 509 -22.35 -7.99 -35.87
CA ILE A 509 -23.09 -6.79 -35.45
C ILE A 509 -23.98 -7.08 -34.23
N HIS A 510 -24.64 -8.24 -34.18
CA HIS A 510 -25.45 -8.62 -33.01
C HIS A 510 -24.58 -8.83 -31.76
N VAL A 511 -23.39 -9.41 -31.92
CA VAL A 511 -22.41 -9.52 -30.83
C VAL A 511 -22.02 -8.13 -30.31
N PHE A 512 -21.74 -7.17 -31.20
CA PHE A 512 -21.39 -5.81 -30.79
C PHE A 512 -22.55 -5.06 -30.15
N GLY A 513 -23.76 -5.19 -30.70
CA GLY A 513 -24.96 -4.59 -30.13
C GLY A 513 -25.28 -5.12 -28.74
N PHE A 514 -25.08 -6.43 -28.52
CA PHE A 514 -25.25 -7.05 -27.20
C PHE A 514 -24.32 -6.44 -26.14
N GLN A 515 -23.14 -5.93 -26.51
CA GLN A 515 -22.21 -5.31 -25.54
C GLN A 515 -22.74 -4.04 -24.88
N ALA A 516 -23.81 -3.43 -25.42
CA ALA A 516 -24.51 -2.34 -24.72
C ALA A 516 -24.98 -2.76 -23.33
N LEU A 517 -25.45 -4.01 -23.16
CA LEU A 517 -25.95 -4.52 -21.88
C LEU A 517 -24.85 -4.60 -20.80
N PRO A 518 -23.74 -5.35 -20.97
CA PRO A 518 -22.68 -5.40 -19.97
C PRO A 518 -22.05 -4.02 -19.76
N PHE A 519 -21.80 -3.22 -20.80
CA PHE A 519 -21.24 -1.88 -20.58
C PHE A 519 -22.19 -0.95 -19.80
N ALA A 520 -23.51 -1.05 -20.00
CA ALA A 520 -24.48 -0.32 -19.20
C ALA A 520 -24.47 -0.80 -17.74
N LEU A 521 -24.38 -2.12 -17.50
CA LEU A 521 -24.26 -2.67 -16.15
C LEU A 521 -22.96 -2.24 -15.46
N ALA A 522 -21.84 -2.16 -16.19
CA ALA A 522 -20.58 -1.63 -15.67
C ALA A 522 -20.74 -0.15 -15.29
N PHE A 523 -21.32 0.66 -16.17
CA PHE A 523 -21.58 2.08 -15.92
C PHE A 523 -22.51 2.30 -14.72
N LEU A 524 -23.60 1.53 -14.62
CA LEU A 524 -24.53 1.59 -13.49
C LEU A 524 -23.87 1.17 -12.17
N SER A 525 -23.03 0.13 -12.20
CA SER A 525 -22.29 -0.33 -11.03
C SER A 525 -21.32 0.74 -10.50
N SER A 526 -20.79 1.59 -11.39
CA SER A 526 -19.82 2.61 -11.01
C SER A 526 -20.37 3.71 -10.10
N PHE A 527 -21.69 3.96 -10.14
CA PHE A 527 -22.32 4.94 -9.25
C PHE A 527 -22.26 4.54 -7.78
N PHE A 528 -22.15 3.24 -7.49
CA PHE A 528 -22.07 2.71 -6.13
C PHE A 528 -20.63 2.68 -5.56
N ILE A 529 -19.63 3.07 -6.36
CA ILE A 529 -18.24 3.19 -5.90
C ILE A 529 -18.14 4.36 -4.92
N LYS A 530 -17.63 4.09 -3.71
CA LYS A 530 -17.32 5.14 -2.73
C LYS A 530 -15.94 5.73 -3.02
N GLU A 531 -15.89 7.05 -3.20
CA GLU A 531 -14.62 7.78 -3.31
C GLU A 531 -14.01 7.97 -1.91
N LYS A 532 -12.92 7.26 -1.62
CA LYS A 532 -12.01 7.59 -0.54
C LYS A 532 -10.89 8.42 -1.13
N SER A 533 -10.66 9.59 -0.55
CA SER A 533 -9.63 10.49 -1.05
C SER A 533 -8.26 9.78 -1.01
N LEU A 534 -7.61 9.56 -2.18
CA LEU A 534 -6.25 8.97 -2.31
C LEU A 534 -5.15 9.81 -1.65
N SER A 535 -5.57 11.00 -1.30
CA SER A 535 -5.10 11.94 -0.32
C SER A 535 -4.70 11.35 1.06
N GLY A 536 -3.71 10.47 1.12
CA GLY A 536 -2.66 10.67 2.13
C GLY A 536 -1.99 12.04 1.90
N SER A 537 -1.95 12.49 0.64
CA SER A 537 -1.37 13.77 0.23
C SER A 537 -2.35 14.88 -0.14
N GLN A 538 -3.69 14.77 -0.02
CA GLN A 538 -4.53 15.95 0.22
C GLN A 538 -4.97 15.97 1.69
N ILE A 539 -4.63 14.98 2.52
CA ILE A 539 -4.58 15.20 3.96
C ILE A 539 -3.28 15.98 4.15
N ALA A 540 -2.13 15.56 3.61
CA ALA A 540 -0.96 16.45 3.60
C ALA A 540 -1.09 17.73 2.71
N ALA A 541 -1.79 17.71 1.55
CA ALA A 541 -1.93 18.88 0.65
C ALA A 541 -3.24 19.69 0.70
N LYS A 542 -4.35 19.17 1.23
CA LYS A 542 -5.44 20.02 1.77
C LYS A 542 -5.20 20.34 3.25
N MET A 543 -4.30 19.67 3.99
CA MET A 543 -3.70 20.34 5.15
C MET A 543 -2.87 21.52 4.65
N THR A 544 -1.99 21.40 3.65
CA THR A 544 -1.27 22.60 3.16
C THR A 544 -2.09 23.61 2.32
N ALA A 545 -3.27 23.26 1.78
CA ALA A 545 -4.11 24.19 1.00
C ALA A 545 -5.50 24.50 1.59
N SER A 546 -5.87 23.85 2.69
CA SER A 546 -7.09 24.11 3.49
C SER A 546 -6.77 23.95 4.99
N GLN A 547 -5.58 24.38 5.41
CA GLN A 547 -5.36 24.71 6.81
C GLN A 547 -6.12 25.99 7.11
N THR A 548 -7.19 25.85 7.88
CA THR A 548 -7.39 26.78 8.99
C THR A 548 -6.02 27.02 9.62
N ARG A 549 -5.53 28.26 9.48
CA ARG A 549 -4.34 28.73 10.17
C ARG A 549 -4.49 28.35 11.65
N LYS A 550 -3.60 27.51 12.18
CA LYS A 550 -3.66 27.13 13.58
C LYS A 550 -3.40 28.36 14.45
N SER A 551 -4.16 28.57 15.52
CA SER A 551 -3.76 29.52 16.56
C SER A 551 -2.54 28.99 17.31
N TYR A 552 -1.80 29.87 18.01
CA TYR A 552 -0.73 29.39 18.89
C TYR A 552 -1.26 28.50 20.02
N LEU A 553 -2.48 28.75 20.50
CA LEU A 553 -3.14 27.88 21.46
C LEU A 553 -3.36 26.47 20.90
N GLU A 554 -3.85 26.33 19.66
CA GLU A 554 -4.03 25.03 19.01
C GLU A 554 -2.69 24.26 18.84
N LEU A 555 -1.57 24.96 18.63
CA LEU A 555 -0.24 24.33 18.63
C LEU A 555 0.15 23.79 20.02
N VAL A 556 -0.21 24.51 21.08
CA VAL A 556 0.04 24.08 22.46
C VAL A 556 -0.85 22.88 22.82
N GLU A 557 -2.11 22.89 22.40
CA GLU A 557 -3.07 21.78 22.63
C GLU A 557 -2.63 20.46 21.97
N GLU A 558 -1.91 20.53 20.85
CA GLU A 558 -1.35 19.35 20.18
C GLU A 558 -0.32 18.61 21.05
N CYS A 559 0.45 19.32 21.86
CA CYS A 559 1.40 18.72 22.80
C CYS A 559 0.75 18.41 24.14
N ASP A 560 0.03 19.39 24.70
CA ASP A 560 -0.60 19.30 26.00
C ASP A 560 -2.06 18.81 25.91
N SER A 561 -2.21 17.59 25.40
CA SER A 561 -3.51 16.97 25.12
C SER A 561 -4.13 16.26 26.32
N PHE A 562 -3.42 16.14 27.44
CA PHE A 562 -3.94 15.49 28.64
C PHE A 562 -4.89 16.41 29.41
N PRO A 563 -6.10 15.96 29.82
CA PRO A 563 -7.03 16.81 30.57
C PRO A 563 -6.45 17.39 31.86
N TYR A 564 -6.82 18.62 32.22
CA TYR A 564 -6.48 19.20 33.52
C TYR A 564 -7.28 18.51 34.63
N VAL A 565 -6.66 17.53 35.29
CA VAL A 565 -7.23 16.75 36.40
C VAL A 565 -6.41 16.94 37.67
N HIS A 566 -7.06 16.84 38.84
CA HIS A 566 -6.36 16.82 40.12
C HIS A 566 -5.63 15.49 40.30
N PHE A 567 -4.34 15.46 39.99
CA PHE A 567 -3.49 14.26 40.02
C PHE A 567 -3.43 13.58 41.39
N ASP A 568 -3.50 14.35 42.48
CA ASP A 568 -3.52 13.82 43.86
C ASP A 568 -4.78 12.98 44.14
N ALA A 569 -5.87 13.24 43.40
CA ALA A 569 -7.14 12.53 43.53
C ALA A 569 -7.24 11.29 42.61
N LEU A 570 -6.39 11.16 41.59
CA LEU A 570 -6.50 10.09 40.58
C LEU A 570 -6.28 8.69 41.18
N ALA A 571 -5.27 8.55 42.04
CA ALA A 571 -4.99 7.28 42.72
C ALA A 571 -5.98 6.99 43.87
N THR A 572 -6.79 7.97 44.27
CA THR A 572 -7.68 7.92 45.44
C THR A 572 -9.20 7.97 45.13
N SER A 573 -9.59 8.14 43.87
CA SER A 573 -11.00 8.29 43.45
C SER A 573 -11.74 6.96 43.20
N VAL A 574 -13.06 6.94 43.43
CA VAL A 574 -13.94 5.74 43.39
C VAL A 574 -14.98 5.80 42.24
N THR A 575 -14.98 6.85 41.40
CA THR A 575 -15.94 7.06 40.30
C THR A 575 -15.53 6.35 38.99
N PRO A 576 -16.48 6.06 38.06
CA PRO A 576 -16.36 5.02 37.02
C PRO A 576 -15.42 5.31 35.83
N ARG A 577 -14.45 6.22 35.96
CA ARG A 577 -13.32 6.36 35.03
C ARG A 577 -12.04 5.89 35.71
N GLU A 578 -11.99 4.57 35.87
CA GLU A 578 -10.94 3.80 36.52
C GLU A 578 -9.65 3.74 35.70
N GLU A 579 -8.91 4.84 35.52
CA GLU A 579 -7.87 4.85 34.50
C GLU A 579 -6.41 4.77 34.96
N TYR A 580 -6.01 5.12 36.20
CA TYR A 580 -4.58 5.19 36.56
C TYR A 580 -4.18 4.61 37.93
N TYR A 581 -2.96 4.08 38.01
CA TYR A 581 -2.23 3.61 39.19
C TYR A 581 -0.99 4.48 39.40
N ALA A 582 -0.68 4.82 40.65
CA ALA A 582 0.56 5.52 40.99
C ALA A 582 1.74 4.55 40.97
N PHE A 583 2.76 4.86 40.17
CA PHE A 583 4.04 4.16 40.18
C PHE A 583 4.94 4.70 41.28
N LEU A 584 5.41 3.82 42.17
CA LEU A 584 6.23 4.16 43.33
C LEU A 584 7.58 3.44 43.27
N LEU A 585 8.66 4.18 43.50
CA LEU A 585 9.99 3.61 43.73
C LEU A 585 10.12 3.13 45.19
N PRO A 586 11.10 2.24 45.50
CA PRO A 586 11.32 1.80 46.87
C PRO A 586 11.59 2.98 47.82
N ASP A 587 11.11 2.88 49.05
CA ASP A 587 11.30 3.89 50.11
C ASP A 587 10.97 5.35 49.73
N ASP A 588 10.15 5.56 48.70
CA ASP A 588 9.62 6.85 48.30
C ASP A 588 8.10 6.82 48.18
N SER A 589 7.44 7.71 48.91
CA SER A 589 5.97 7.84 48.90
C SER A 589 5.46 8.71 47.76
N ARG A 590 6.34 9.40 47.02
CA ARG A 590 5.98 10.25 45.89
C ARG A 590 5.67 9.41 44.65
N THR A 591 4.70 9.84 43.85
CA THR A 591 4.32 9.20 42.58
C THR A 591 5.33 9.53 41.49
N HIS A 592 6.11 8.54 41.05
CA HIS A 592 7.12 8.68 39.99
C HIS A 592 6.56 8.47 38.58
N GLY A 593 5.32 8.00 38.47
CA GLY A 593 4.62 7.86 37.19
C GLY A 593 3.16 7.47 37.35
N TYR A 594 2.38 7.62 36.28
CA TYR A 594 0.96 7.24 36.24
C TYR A 594 0.71 6.15 35.20
N ILE A 595 0.48 4.93 35.67
CA ILE A 595 0.28 3.74 34.84
C ILE A 595 -1.19 3.55 34.55
N THR A 596 -1.58 3.31 33.30
CA THR A 596 -2.99 3.07 33.01
C THR A 596 -3.49 1.74 33.59
N SER A 597 -4.75 1.64 33.99
CA SER A 597 -5.36 0.38 34.47
C SER A 597 -5.21 -0.75 33.45
N ARG A 598 -5.30 -0.43 32.15
CA ARG A 598 -5.05 -1.37 31.06
C ARG A 598 -3.63 -1.92 31.11
N VAL A 599 -2.62 -1.05 31.26
CA VAL A 599 -1.23 -1.49 31.38
C VAL A 599 -1.07 -2.37 32.62
N VAL A 600 -1.66 -2.00 33.76
CA VAL A 600 -1.58 -2.82 34.98
C VAL A 600 -2.19 -4.22 34.81
N GLN A 601 -3.29 -4.35 34.06
CA GLN A 601 -3.96 -5.63 33.81
C GLN A 601 -3.23 -6.52 32.80
N GLU A 602 -2.66 -5.92 31.75
CA GLU A 602 -1.99 -6.65 30.66
C GLU A 602 -0.50 -6.93 30.96
N MET A 603 0.15 -6.15 31.82
CA MET A 603 1.58 -6.28 32.12
C MET A 603 1.87 -7.57 32.93
N PRO A 604 2.84 -8.40 32.50
CA PRO A 604 3.22 -9.60 33.23
C PRO A 604 4.13 -9.25 34.41
N TRP A 605 3.55 -8.75 35.50
CA TRP A 605 4.31 -8.26 36.66
C TRP A 605 5.20 -9.36 37.28
N THR A 606 6.47 -9.04 37.43
CA THR A 606 7.45 -9.85 38.17
C THR A 606 7.22 -9.72 39.68
N THR A 607 7.83 -10.62 40.45
CA THR A 607 7.77 -10.60 41.93
C THR A 607 8.43 -9.37 42.55
N ASP A 608 9.19 -8.61 41.77
CA ASP A 608 9.84 -7.37 42.18
C ASP A 608 8.86 -6.19 42.29
N PHE A 609 7.61 -6.37 41.86
CA PHE A 609 6.56 -5.36 41.94
C PHE A 609 5.41 -5.82 42.84
N ALA A 610 4.96 -4.93 43.73
CA ALA A 610 3.72 -5.07 44.48
C ALA A 610 2.63 -4.22 43.82
N VAL A 611 1.61 -4.88 43.27
CA VAL A 611 0.47 -4.24 42.61
C VAL A 611 -0.74 -4.29 43.54
N SER A 612 -1.38 -3.15 43.78
CA SER A 612 -2.60 -3.11 44.59
C SER A 612 -3.75 -3.85 43.88
N PRO A 613 -4.52 -4.70 44.58
CA PRO A 613 -5.70 -5.36 44.05
C PRO A 613 -6.74 -4.40 43.43
N PRO A 614 -7.53 -4.86 42.45
CA PRO A 614 -8.66 -4.09 41.91
C PRO A 614 -9.60 -3.63 43.02
N GLY A 615 -9.95 -2.34 43.03
CA GLY A 615 -10.85 -1.74 44.02
C GLY A 615 -10.16 -1.27 45.32
N GLN A 616 -8.88 -1.62 45.56
CA GLN A 616 -8.12 -1.07 46.68
C GLN A 616 -7.64 0.35 46.38
N VAL A 617 -7.76 1.24 47.38
CA VAL A 617 -7.35 2.64 47.30
C VAL A 617 -6.36 2.94 48.44
N PRO A 618 -5.20 3.59 48.18
CA PRO A 618 -4.73 4.10 46.90
C PRO A 618 -4.29 2.99 45.92
N ARG A 619 -4.57 3.19 44.64
CA ARG A 619 -4.14 2.29 43.56
C ARG A 619 -2.67 2.51 43.26
N THR A 620 -1.83 1.50 43.48
CA THR A 620 -0.37 1.62 43.37
C THR A 620 0.27 0.44 42.66
N VAL A 621 1.33 0.71 41.93
CA VAL A 621 2.33 -0.25 41.47
C VAL A 621 3.64 0.17 42.12
N ARG A 622 4.10 -0.62 43.10
CA ARG A 622 5.31 -0.32 43.85
C ARG A 622 6.44 -1.25 43.44
N LEU A 623 7.56 -0.68 43.02
CA LEU A 623 8.82 -1.41 42.87
C LEU A 623 9.37 -1.72 44.27
N LEU A 624 9.73 -2.98 44.52
CA LEU A 624 10.28 -3.45 45.79
C LEU A 624 11.82 -3.38 45.75
N ASP A 625 12.44 -3.09 46.90
CA ASP A 625 13.90 -3.15 47.01
C ASP A 625 14.37 -4.61 47.09
N THR A 626 14.99 -5.09 46.02
CA THR A 626 15.59 -6.44 45.92
C THR A 626 17.11 -6.44 46.19
N SER A 627 17.70 -5.30 46.56
CA SER A 627 19.15 -5.13 46.68
C SER A 627 19.79 -5.83 47.87
N ASN A 628 18.99 -6.29 48.84
CA ASN A 628 19.44 -6.81 50.13
C ASN A 628 20.46 -5.88 50.84
N GLY A 629 20.38 -4.55 50.61
CA GLY A 629 21.22 -3.54 51.24
C GLY A 629 22.55 -3.20 50.54
N THR A 630 22.73 -3.58 49.26
CA THR A 630 23.98 -3.34 48.51
C THR A 630 23.94 -2.08 47.63
N SER A 631 23.03 -2.03 46.65
CA SER A 631 22.77 -0.90 45.76
C SER A 631 21.31 -0.93 45.28
N THR A 632 20.44 -0.15 45.92
CA THR A 632 19.00 -0.10 45.59
C THR A 632 18.77 0.47 44.19
N SER A 633 19.55 1.43 43.71
CA SER A 633 19.38 2.00 42.36
C SER A 633 19.71 1.00 41.24
N ALA A 634 20.80 0.24 41.38
CA ALA A 634 21.13 -0.82 40.43
C ALA A 634 20.08 -1.95 40.44
N ALA A 635 19.57 -2.30 41.62
CA ALA A 635 18.49 -3.26 41.76
C ALA A 635 17.21 -2.76 41.06
N CYS A 636 16.82 -1.50 41.26
CA CYS A 636 15.66 -0.89 40.61
C CYS A 636 15.78 -0.93 39.08
N THR A 637 16.92 -0.48 38.55
CA THR A 637 17.22 -0.49 37.11
C THR A 637 17.14 -1.92 36.55
N SER A 638 17.71 -2.90 37.25
CA SER A 638 17.66 -4.31 36.83
C SER A 638 16.24 -4.87 36.82
N SER A 639 15.45 -4.59 37.86
CA SER A 639 14.05 -5.04 37.97
C SER A 639 13.16 -4.39 36.91
N LEU A 640 13.34 -3.10 36.62
CA LEU A 640 12.65 -2.43 35.50
C LEU A 640 13.03 -3.05 34.15
N ALA A 641 14.33 -3.29 33.91
CA ALA A 641 14.78 -3.93 32.68
C ALA A 641 14.26 -5.36 32.54
N GLN A 642 14.19 -6.13 33.63
CA GLN A 642 13.60 -7.46 33.65
C GLN A 642 12.10 -7.43 33.33
N GLN A 643 11.36 -6.49 33.92
CA GLN A 643 9.94 -6.31 33.64
C GLN A 643 9.69 -6.01 32.15
N VAL A 644 10.49 -5.12 31.56
CA VAL A 644 10.40 -4.79 30.13
C VAL A 644 10.76 -5.99 29.24
N ARG A 645 11.81 -6.74 29.57
CA ARG A 645 12.19 -7.96 28.83
C ARG A 645 11.07 -9.01 28.84
N LEU A 646 10.46 -9.24 30.01
CA LEU A 646 9.37 -10.21 30.13
C LEU A 646 8.15 -9.79 29.30
N ALA A 647 7.80 -8.50 29.28
CA ALA A 647 6.74 -7.99 28.43
C ALA A 647 7.07 -8.14 26.92
N GLN A 648 8.33 -7.91 26.53
CA GLN A 648 8.81 -8.13 25.16
C GLN A 648 8.71 -9.60 24.74
N GLU A 649 9.16 -10.53 25.58
CA GLU A 649 9.13 -11.98 25.32
C GLU A 649 7.70 -12.51 25.14
N GLN A 650 6.75 -11.94 25.88
CA GLN A 650 5.33 -12.30 25.78
C GLN A 650 4.58 -11.56 24.67
N GLY A 651 5.23 -10.63 23.97
CA GLY A 651 4.64 -9.86 22.87
C GLY A 651 3.56 -8.87 23.29
N VAL A 652 3.51 -8.50 24.58
CA VAL A 652 2.58 -7.48 25.11
C VAL A 652 3.14 -6.08 24.86
N PHE A 653 2.26 -5.12 24.56
CA PHE A 653 2.65 -3.76 24.16
C PHE A 653 3.59 -3.72 22.95
N ALA A 654 3.37 -4.57 21.95
CA ALA A 654 4.24 -4.72 20.79
C ALA A 654 4.49 -3.41 20.01
N LYS A 655 3.58 -2.44 20.06
CA LYS A 655 3.81 -1.11 19.48
C LYS A 655 4.89 -0.36 20.24
N THR A 656 4.77 -0.32 21.57
CA THR A 656 5.71 0.36 22.49
C THR A 656 7.06 -0.36 22.60
N LEU A 657 7.03 -1.71 22.67
CA LEU A 657 8.18 -2.55 23.02
C LEU A 657 8.78 -3.34 21.85
N GLY A 658 8.08 -3.47 20.71
CA GLY A 658 8.51 -4.26 19.55
C GLY A 658 9.47 -3.55 18.59
N ARG A 659 9.89 -2.32 18.91
CA ARG A 659 10.93 -1.58 18.18
C ARG A 659 12.31 -2.18 18.52
N LYS A 660 13.26 -2.17 17.57
CA LYS A 660 14.67 -2.51 17.89
C LYS A 660 15.12 -1.63 19.06
N ALA A 661 15.87 -2.22 19.99
CA ALA A 661 16.45 -1.51 21.12
C ALA A 661 17.46 -0.46 20.62
N ALA A 662 17.00 0.77 20.37
CA ALA A 662 17.86 1.93 20.50
C ALA A 662 18.21 2.00 22.00
N GLY A 663 19.46 1.68 22.31
CA GLY A 663 19.97 1.38 23.64
C GLY A 663 20.21 2.64 24.47
N GLU A 664 19.19 3.46 24.66
CA GLU A 664 19.27 4.65 25.52
C GLU A 664 18.29 4.51 26.67
N ASP A 665 18.85 4.50 27.87
CA ASP A 665 18.09 4.56 29.09
C ASP A 665 17.85 6.04 29.45
N PHE A 666 16.67 6.33 29.97
CA PHE A 666 16.35 7.58 30.63
C PHE A 666 16.47 7.42 32.13
N ARG A 667 16.99 8.47 32.78
CA ARG A 667 16.96 8.60 34.23
C ARG A 667 15.51 8.80 34.68
N VAL A 668 15.09 8.04 35.69
CA VAL A 668 13.82 8.28 36.37
C VAL A 668 13.96 9.56 37.19
N MET A 669 13.30 10.62 36.74
CA MET A 669 13.46 11.96 37.31
C MET A 669 13.01 12.00 38.77
N GLY A 670 13.72 12.80 39.57
CA GLY A 670 13.44 12.98 40.98
C GLY A 670 13.57 11.74 41.87
N ALA A 671 14.07 10.60 41.36
CA ALA A 671 14.41 9.43 42.17
C ALA A 671 15.39 9.81 43.30
N ARG A 672 15.24 9.17 44.47
CA ARG A 672 16.15 9.38 45.61
C ARG A 672 17.56 8.92 45.29
N ASP A 673 18.55 9.55 45.90
CA ASP A 673 19.89 8.96 46.00
C ASP A 673 19.86 7.85 47.05
N TYR A 674 19.76 6.61 46.58
CA TYR A 674 19.76 5.44 47.44
C TYR A 674 21.19 5.11 47.90
N GLN A 675 21.58 5.70 49.03
CA GLN A 675 22.80 5.43 49.81
C GLN A 675 24.11 6.09 49.35
N GLY A 676 24.11 7.25 48.68
CA GLY A 676 25.32 8.07 48.51
C GLY A 676 26.44 7.41 47.69
N LYS A 677 26.11 6.34 46.96
CA LYS A 677 27.00 5.62 46.04
C LYS A 677 26.76 6.01 44.57
N GLY A 678 25.96 7.05 44.31
CA GLY A 678 25.88 7.71 43.01
C GLY A 678 25.23 6.90 41.88
N GLY A 679 24.45 5.86 42.18
CA GLY A 679 23.79 5.06 41.14
C GLY A 679 22.46 5.67 40.69
N LEU A 680 22.27 5.82 39.37
CA LEU A 680 21.02 6.32 38.77
C LEU A 680 19.97 5.20 38.66
N VAL A 681 18.72 5.53 38.98
CA VAL A 681 17.58 4.70 38.57
C VAL A 681 17.27 5.07 37.12
N GLN A 682 17.39 4.10 36.23
CA GLN A 682 17.20 4.33 34.80
C GLN A 682 16.36 3.22 34.17
N MET A 683 15.78 3.53 33.03
CA MET A 683 15.01 2.58 32.26
C MET A 683 15.05 2.92 30.77
N ARG A 684 14.86 1.92 29.92
CA ARG A 684 14.79 2.10 28.48
C ARG A 684 13.77 3.19 28.10
N ARG A 685 14.21 4.21 27.35
CA ARG A 685 13.38 5.35 26.91
C ARG A 685 12.04 4.91 26.31
N SER A 686 12.06 3.91 25.44
CA SER A 686 10.84 3.41 24.78
C SER A 686 9.83 2.79 25.75
N ALA A 687 10.23 2.39 26.95
CA ALA A 687 9.33 1.80 27.94
C ALA A 687 8.78 2.84 28.94
N ALA A 688 9.36 4.03 29.04
CA ALA A 688 8.95 5.05 30.02
C ALA A 688 7.44 5.40 29.97
N PRO A 689 6.81 5.52 28.78
CA PRO A 689 5.36 5.74 28.67
C PRO A 689 4.49 4.67 29.33
N LEU A 690 4.93 3.40 29.39
CA LEU A 690 4.17 2.33 30.04
C LEU A 690 4.09 2.53 31.55
N PHE A 691 5.09 3.15 32.14
CA PHE A 691 5.15 3.45 33.57
C PHE A 691 4.66 4.87 33.89
N GLY A 692 4.33 5.66 32.86
CA GLY A 692 3.97 7.08 32.99
C GLY A 692 5.09 7.93 33.59
N ILE A 693 6.34 7.51 33.41
CA ILE A 693 7.52 8.23 33.89
C ILE A 693 7.78 9.40 32.96
N ALA A 694 8.16 10.54 33.53
CA ALA A 694 8.42 11.73 32.75
C ALA A 694 9.69 11.60 31.89
N ASN A 695 9.58 12.01 30.63
CA ASN A 695 10.69 12.07 29.69
C ASN A 695 11.52 13.34 29.89
N ARG A 696 12.78 13.28 29.46
CA ARG A 696 13.71 14.40 29.42
C ARG A 696 14.24 14.61 28.01
N GLY A 697 14.22 15.85 27.55
CA GLY A 697 14.80 16.24 26.27
C GLY A 697 15.42 17.62 26.34
N ALA A 698 16.34 17.93 25.43
CA ALA A 698 16.99 19.22 25.36
C ALA A 698 16.89 19.75 23.93
N HIS A 699 16.45 21.00 23.79
CA HIS A 699 16.25 21.64 22.50
C HIS A 699 16.99 22.98 22.46
N MET A 700 17.66 23.28 21.36
CA MET A 700 18.36 24.54 21.15
C MET A 700 17.87 25.28 19.90
N THR A 701 17.56 26.56 20.06
CA THR A 701 17.26 27.47 18.96
C THR A 701 18.52 28.25 18.58
N VAL A 702 19.02 28.05 17.36
CA VAL A 702 20.17 28.80 16.84
C VAL A 702 19.66 29.91 15.94
N PHE A 703 20.07 31.15 16.24
CA PHE A 703 19.61 32.32 15.50
C PHE A 703 20.73 33.35 15.28
N VAL A 704 20.53 34.19 14.28
CA VAL A 704 21.36 35.37 14.00
C VAL A 704 20.50 36.60 14.24
N LYS A 705 21.04 37.59 14.94
CA LYS A 705 20.40 38.90 15.11
C LYS A 705 21.16 39.96 14.32
N SER A 706 20.46 40.66 13.45
CA SER A 706 21.05 41.78 12.69
C SER A 706 21.43 42.92 13.63
N ALA A 707 22.70 43.35 13.61
CA ALA A 707 23.16 44.48 14.41
C ALA A 707 22.57 45.82 13.93
N GLU A 708 22.22 45.93 12.64
CA GLU A 708 21.67 47.15 12.03
C GLU A 708 20.16 47.27 12.20
N THR A 709 19.43 46.18 11.95
CA THR A 709 17.95 46.18 11.93
C THR A 709 17.32 45.58 13.18
N GLY A 710 18.08 44.85 13.99
CA GLY A 710 17.57 44.10 15.15
C GLY A 710 16.76 42.85 14.80
N GLU A 711 16.63 42.52 13.51
CA GLU A 711 15.82 41.42 13.00
C GLU A 711 16.44 40.05 13.29
N TYR A 712 15.60 39.08 13.62
CA TYR A 712 15.99 37.69 13.87
C TYR A 712 15.93 36.86 12.59
N ARG A 713 16.93 35.99 12.40
CA ARG A 713 16.88 34.87 11.46
C ARG A 713 17.23 33.58 12.18
N PHE A 714 16.51 32.51 11.88
CA PHE A 714 16.59 31.23 12.59
C PHE A 714 17.15 30.16 11.67
N TRP A 715 18.04 29.31 12.19
CA TRP A 715 18.45 28.09 11.50
C TRP A 715 17.44 26.98 11.77
N ILE A 716 16.62 26.66 10.78
CA ILE A 716 15.56 25.66 10.89
C ILE A 716 15.90 24.42 10.05
N PRO A 717 16.10 23.24 10.66
CA PRO A 717 16.27 22.00 9.95
C PRO A 717 14.94 21.43 9.46
N ARG A 718 15.02 20.69 8.35
CA ARG A 718 13.97 19.79 7.87
C ARG A 718 14.38 18.36 8.23
N ARG A 719 13.59 17.69 9.07
CA ARG A 719 13.79 16.27 9.37
C ARG A 719 13.71 15.44 8.09
N SER A 720 14.56 14.44 8.00
CA SER A 720 14.56 13.48 6.90
C SER A 720 13.23 12.76 6.76
N ARG A 721 12.73 12.65 5.51
CA ARG A 721 11.41 12.06 5.21
C ARG A 721 11.32 10.55 5.43
N HIS A 722 12.44 9.88 5.66
CA HIS A 722 12.50 8.44 5.87
C HIS A 722 12.46 8.05 7.36
N LEU A 723 12.59 9.02 8.28
CA LEU A 723 12.52 8.77 9.72
C LEU A 723 11.14 8.22 10.12
N ALA A 724 11.14 7.30 11.08
CA ALA A 724 9.91 6.67 11.57
C ALA A 724 8.99 7.65 12.32
N THR A 725 9.57 8.70 12.90
CA THR A 725 8.87 9.74 13.67
C THR A 725 9.08 11.11 13.02
N TYR A 726 7.99 11.84 12.83
CA TYR A 726 7.97 13.19 12.24
C TYR A 726 8.71 13.35 10.89
N PRO A 727 8.51 12.44 9.91
CA PRO A 727 9.22 12.51 8.63
C PRO A 727 8.88 13.78 7.85
N GLY A 728 9.90 14.57 7.50
CA GLY A 728 9.73 15.78 6.68
C GLY A 728 9.17 16.99 7.43
N MET A 729 8.99 16.93 8.75
CA MET A 729 8.60 18.09 9.55
C MET A 729 9.80 19.00 9.83
N LEU A 730 9.53 20.26 10.16
CA LEU A 730 10.55 21.19 10.65
C LEU A 730 10.86 20.92 12.13
N ASP A 731 12.12 21.06 12.52
CA ASP A 731 12.59 20.86 13.90
C ASP A 731 13.28 22.12 14.47
N ASN A 732 13.69 22.10 15.74
CA ASN A 732 14.63 23.09 16.29
C ASN A 732 16.01 22.79 15.73
N THR A 733 16.94 23.76 15.76
CA THR A 733 18.25 23.57 15.14
C THR A 733 18.99 22.34 15.66
N VAL A 734 18.81 22.07 16.96
CA VAL A 734 19.34 20.88 17.64
C VAL A 734 18.28 20.41 18.63
N ALA A 735 17.90 19.14 18.59
CA ALA A 735 16.82 18.60 19.44
C ALA A 735 17.00 17.11 19.77
N GLY A 736 17.38 16.82 21.02
CA GLY A 736 17.68 15.47 21.48
C GLY A 736 16.87 15.00 22.69
N GLY A 737 16.83 13.68 22.89
CA GLY A 737 16.42 13.11 24.17
C GLY A 737 17.62 13.00 25.11
N THR A 738 17.50 13.47 26.34
CA THR A 738 18.64 13.47 27.26
C THR A 738 18.86 12.06 27.83
N LYS A 739 20.02 11.45 27.57
CA LYS A 739 20.38 10.13 28.10
C LYS A 739 20.45 10.14 29.63
N ALA A 740 20.39 8.97 30.27
CA ALA A 740 20.37 8.85 31.72
C ALA A 740 21.58 9.52 32.39
N GLU A 741 22.77 9.29 31.82
CA GLU A 741 24.07 9.78 32.30
C GLU A 741 24.43 11.20 31.84
N GLU A 742 23.74 11.75 30.84
CA GLU A 742 24.03 13.07 30.28
C GLU A 742 23.26 14.18 31.01
N THR A 743 23.90 15.33 31.16
CA THR A 743 23.21 16.58 31.45
C THR A 743 22.51 17.13 30.21
N PRO A 744 21.49 17.98 30.35
CA PRO A 744 20.82 18.57 29.19
C PRO A 744 21.76 19.39 28.28
N LEU A 745 22.79 20.05 28.84
CA LEU A 745 23.77 20.79 28.06
C LEU A 745 24.72 19.85 27.30
N GLU A 746 25.18 18.76 27.92
CA GLU A 746 25.99 17.74 27.23
C GLU A 746 25.20 17.13 26.07
N CYS A 747 23.90 16.85 26.28
CA CYS A 747 23.00 16.42 25.21
C CYS A 747 22.95 17.45 24.08
N ILE A 748 22.74 18.76 24.36
CA ILE A 748 22.78 19.80 23.31
C ILE A 748 24.12 19.82 22.58
N VAL A 749 25.23 19.70 23.29
CA VAL A 749 26.58 19.75 22.71
C VAL A 749 26.81 18.55 21.78
N HIS A 750 26.45 17.34 22.21
CA HIS A 750 26.53 16.12 21.40
C HIS A 750 25.63 16.21 20.16
N GLU A 751 24.35 16.54 20.35
CA GLU A 751 23.36 16.65 19.27
C GLU A 751 23.70 17.79 18.30
N SER A 752 24.39 18.84 18.75
CA SER A 752 24.84 19.94 17.88
C SER A 752 25.92 19.50 16.89
N ASP A 753 26.82 18.60 17.32
CA ASP A 753 27.83 18.01 16.45
C ASP A 753 27.19 16.98 15.51
N GLU A 754 26.27 16.16 16.04
CA GLU A 754 25.57 15.07 15.34
C GLU A 754 24.53 15.56 14.30
N GLU A 755 23.60 16.44 14.67
CA GLU A 755 22.54 16.89 13.76
C GLU A 755 22.96 18.09 12.90
N ALA A 756 23.79 18.98 13.45
CA ALA A 756 24.03 20.32 12.89
C ALA A 756 25.48 20.62 12.50
N SER A 757 26.44 19.71 12.76
CA SER A 757 27.88 19.93 12.54
C SER A 757 28.41 21.24 13.16
N LEU A 758 27.82 21.69 14.26
CA LEU A 758 28.25 22.90 14.95
C LEU A 758 29.46 22.60 15.84
N PRO A 759 30.48 23.48 15.90
CA PRO A 759 31.68 23.19 16.69
C PRO A 759 31.37 23.06 18.19
N GLU A 760 31.71 21.90 18.76
CA GLU A 760 31.49 21.56 20.17
C GLU A 760 32.00 22.64 21.14
N ASP A 761 33.23 23.12 20.91
CA ASP A 761 33.87 24.20 21.67
C ASP A 761 33.12 25.53 21.61
N PHE A 762 32.42 25.78 20.51
CA PHE A 762 31.65 27.01 20.34
C PHE A 762 30.30 26.87 21.05
N VAL A 763 29.58 25.78 20.81
CA VAL A 763 28.27 25.52 21.41
C VAL A 763 28.37 25.48 22.93
N SER A 764 29.31 24.71 23.48
CA SER A 764 29.51 24.59 24.94
C SER A 764 29.78 25.93 25.65
N LYS A 765 30.38 26.91 24.96
CA LYS A 765 30.70 28.24 25.52
C LYS A 765 29.61 29.28 25.32
N HIS A 766 28.76 29.13 24.30
CA HIS A 766 27.85 30.18 23.87
C HIS A 766 26.36 29.79 23.93
N ALA A 767 26.05 28.50 24.04
CA ALA A 767 24.69 28.04 24.27
C ALA A 767 24.23 28.50 25.66
N LYS A 768 23.15 29.28 25.70
CA LYS A 768 22.58 29.80 26.94
C LYS A 768 21.33 29.02 27.27
N ALA A 769 21.29 28.44 28.45
CA ALA A 769 20.03 27.89 28.95
C ALA A 769 19.07 29.03 29.30
N VAL A 770 17.83 28.92 28.85
CA VAL A 770 16.84 30.01 28.91
C VAL A 770 15.55 29.62 29.60
N GLY A 771 15.32 28.33 29.85
CA GLY A 771 14.15 27.87 30.59
C GLY A 771 13.85 26.39 30.40
N THR A 772 12.64 26.01 30.80
CA THR A 772 12.11 24.65 30.64
C THR A 772 10.65 24.71 30.20
N ILE A 773 10.28 23.89 29.22
CA ILE A 773 8.91 23.70 28.78
C ILE A 773 8.42 22.35 29.31
N THR A 774 7.20 22.33 29.84
CA THR A 774 6.62 21.13 30.43
C THR A 774 5.19 20.95 29.98
N TYR A 775 4.86 19.73 29.50
CA TYR A 775 3.53 19.38 29.01
C TYR A 775 3.24 17.90 29.26
N ILE A 776 1.98 17.49 29.06
CA ILE A 776 1.57 16.09 29.18
C ILE A 776 0.79 15.67 27.94
N THR A 777 1.31 14.68 27.23
CA THR A 777 0.65 14.10 26.06
C THR A 777 -0.06 12.80 26.44
N GLN A 778 -1.31 12.64 25.98
CA GLN A 778 -1.99 11.34 26.00
C GLN A 778 -1.79 10.64 24.65
N THR A 779 -1.25 9.42 24.63
CA THR A 779 -1.02 8.73 23.35
C THR A 779 -2.35 8.40 22.67
N GLY A 780 -2.51 8.77 21.39
CA GLY A 780 -3.70 8.43 20.60
C GLY A 780 -4.98 9.24 20.88
N SER A 781 -4.93 10.32 21.68
CA SER A 781 -6.12 11.13 22.03
C SER A 781 -6.56 12.16 20.98
N GLY A 782 -5.80 12.37 19.89
CA GLY A 782 -6.32 13.01 18.66
C GLY A 782 -7.01 14.38 18.82
N GLY A 783 -6.61 15.18 19.80
CA GLY A 783 -7.05 16.57 19.96
C GLY A 783 -5.94 17.49 19.50
N GLY A 784 -6.16 18.20 18.40
CA GLY A 784 -5.13 18.98 17.72
C GLY A 784 -4.65 18.26 16.46
N THR A 785 -4.58 19.00 15.36
CA THR A 785 -4.16 18.62 14.00
C THR A 785 -2.76 18.01 13.87
N ASP A 786 -2.18 17.51 14.96
CA ASP A 786 -1.08 16.57 14.92
C ASP A 786 -1.62 15.14 14.73
N GLN A 787 -1.80 14.76 13.48
CA GLN A 787 -1.92 13.35 13.07
C GLN A 787 -0.66 12.52 13.41
N GLN A 788 0.29 13.06 14.19
CA GLN A 788 1.49 12.39 14.68
C GLN A 788 1.67 12.43 16.22
N ALA A 789 0.77 13.03 17.01
CA ALA A 789 0.52 12.53 18.39
C ALA A 789 -0.16 11.13 18.35
N ALA A 790 -0.63 10.76 17.16
CA ALA A 790 -0.92 9.40 16.68
C ALA A 790 0.27 8.75 15.95
N VAL A 791 1.53 9.08 16.30
CA VAL A 791 2.72 8.34 15.84
C VAL A 791 2.54 6.89 16.25
N GLY A 792 2.30 6.04 15.24
CA GLY A 792 2.04 4.62 15.35
C GLY A 792 3.22 3.81 15.85
N GLY A 793 3.68 4.06 17.08
CA GLY A 793 4.47 3.08 17.81
C GLY A 793 4.65 3.34 19.29
N TYR A 794 3.69 3.99 19.94
CA TYR A 794 3.34 3.67 21.32
C TYR A 794 1.92 3.10 21.35
N ASP A 795 1.61 2.33 22.38
CA ASP A 795 0.24 1.89 22.66
C ASP A 795 -0.62 3.09 23.07
N THR A 796 -1.92 3.05 22.78
CA THR A 796 -2.85 4.18 22.95
C THR A 796 -3.32 4.31 24.40
N GLY A 797 -3.51 5.56 24.85
CA GLY A 797 -4.06 5.94 26.15
C GLY A 797 -3.02 6.13 27.25
N LEU A 798 -1.72 6.06 26.95
CA LEU A 798 -0.63 6.24 27.90
C LEU A 798 -0.46 7.71 28.29
N CYS A 799 -0.11 7.96 29.54
CA CYS A 799 0.24 9.29 30.05
C CYS A 799 1.74 9.52 29.83
N CYS A 800 2.11 10.51 29.03
CA CYS A 800 3.50 10.86 28.72
C CYS A 800 3.76 12.29 29.21
N PRO A 801 4.26 12.46 30.44
CA PRO A 801 4.75 13.76 30.87
C PRO A 801 6.13 14.03 30.25
N ASP A 802 6.38 15.25 29.78
CA ASP A 802 7.63 15.62 29.13
C ASP A 802 8.21 16.90 29.77
N VAL A 803 9.53 16.92 29.95
CA VAL A 803 10.32 18.07 30.39
C VAL A 803 11.37 18.37 29.33
N ILE A 804 11.28 19.53 28.69
CA ILE A 804 12.20 19.99 27.65
C ILE A 804 13.05 21.13 28.22
N TYR A 805 14.36 20.94 28.31
CA TYR A 805 15.31 22.00 28.66
C TYR A 805 15.61 22.82 27.42
N VAL A 806 15.46 24.14 27.53
CA VAL A 806 15.52 25.06 26.39
C VAL A 806 16.81 25.86 26.42
N TYR A 807 17.50 25.86 25.28
CA TYR A 807 18.73 26.59 25.04
C TYR A 807 18.60 27.53 23.84
N ASP A 808 19.32 28.64 23.89
CA ASP A 808 19.43 29.61 22.82
C ASP A 808 20.91 29.79 22.46
N LEU A 809 21.22 29.79 21.16
CA LEU A 809 22.55 30.08 20.64
C LEU A 809 22.47 31.21 19.62
N GLU A 810 22.95 32.39 20.03
CA GLU A 810 23.09 33.53 19.14
C GLU A 810 24.43 33.43 18.38
N VAL A 811 24.35 33.30 17.07
CA VAL A 811 25.50 33.34 16.17
C VAL A 811 25.84 34.80 15.87
N PRO A 812 27.04 35.29 16.23
CA PRO A 812 27.45 36.64 15.89
C PRO A 812 27.39 36.87 14.37
N ALA A 813 26.96 38.05 13.95
CA ALA A 813 26.80 38.38 12.52
C ALA A 813 28.09 38.17 11.71
N GLU A 814 29.25 38.42 12.32
CA GLU A 814 30.58 38.21 11.73
C GLU A 814 30.90 36.73 11.44
N LEU A 815 30.29 35.81 12.19
CA LEU A 815 30.47 34.36 12.05
C LEU A 815 29.33 33.70 11.26
N ALA A 816 28.27 34.44 10.92
CA ALA A 816 27.08 33.87 10.27
C ALA A 816 27.37 33.24 8.90
N GLU A 817 28.38 33.71 8.17
CA GLU A 817 28.79 33.14 6.88
C GLU A 817 29.64 31.87 7.03
N THR A 818 30.32 31.70 8.16
CA THR A 818 31.27 30.58 8.39
C THR A 818 30.68 29.48 9.26
N MET A 819 29.76 29.82 10.18
CA MET A 819 29.09 28.90 11.09
C MET A 819 27.68 28.57 10.58
N VAL A 820 27.64 27.87 9.46
CA VAL A 820 26.42 27.38 8.81
C VAL A 820 26.18 25.93 9.24
N PRO A 821 25.07 25.63 9.95
CA PRO A 821 24.69 24.26 10.27
C PRO A 821 24.61 23.37 9.03
N LYS A 822 25.13 22.15 9.13
CA LYS A 822 25.11 21.16 8.05
C LYS A 822 24.71 19.81 8.61
N PRO A 823 23.88 19.04 7.89
CA PRO A 823 23.57 17.68 8.30
C PRO A 823 24.84 16.84 8.32
N ARG A 824 25.08 16.13 9.43
CA ARG A 824 26.20 15.18 9.53
C ARG A 824 25.71 13.73 9.43
N ASP A 825 24.52 13.45 9.93
CA ASP A 825 23.84 12.17 9.90
C ASP A 825 22.67 12.16 8.88
N ASP A 826 21.82 11.13 8.95
CA ASP A 826 20.62 11.02 8.14
C ASP A 826 19.35 11.55 8.82
N GLU A 827 19.44 12.17 10.00
CA GLU A 827 18.29 12.74 10.70
C GLU A 827 17.79 14.05 10.07
N VAL A 828 18.71 14.88 9.56
CA VAL A 828 18.38 16.16 8.93
C VAL A 828 18.61 16.13 7.42
N GLU A 829 17.61 16.53 6.62
CA GLU A 829 17.74 16.61 5.16
C GLU A 829 18.51 17.86 4.73
N GLN A 830 18.20 18.99 5.37
CA GLN A 830 18.79 20.31 5.08
C GLN A 830 18.43 21.32 6.17
N PHE A 831 19.24 22.37 6.28
CA PHE A 831 18.99 23.55 7.12
C PHE A 831 18.57 24.75 6.26
N TYR A 832 17.67 25.58 6.80
CA TYR A 832 17.31 26.86 6.22
C TYR A 832 17.60 28.00 7.19
N LEU A 833 18.08 29.13 6.68
CA LEU A 833 18.12 30.38 7.43
C LEU A 833 16.88 31.20 7.08
N TRP A 834 15.89 31.22 7.97
CA TRP A 834 14.59 31.87 7.75
C TRP A 834 14.38 33.09 8.63
N ASP A 835 13.69 34.09 8.09
CA ASP A 835 13.22 35.23 8.88
C ASP A 835 12.04 34.85 9.81
N LEU A 836 11.75 35.74 10.75
CA LEU A 836 10.69 35.55 11.74
C LEU A 836 9.31 35.27 11.12
N ASP A 837 8.95 35.98 10.06
CA ASP A 837 7.63 35.85 9.43
C ASP A 837 7.47 34.50 8.74
N THR A 838 8.52 34.01 8.08
CA THR A 838 8.54 32.70 7.45
C THR A 838 8.39 31.59 8.50
N VAL A 839 9.09 31.71 9.64
CA VAL A 839 8.95 30.76 10.76
C VAL A 839 7.53 30.78 11.33
N LYS A 840 6.96 31.95 11.63
CA LYS A 840 5.58 32.09 12.12
C LYS A 840 4.56 31.47 11.17
N GLN A 841 4.71 31.72 9.86
CA GLN A 841 3.81 31.15 8.86
C GLN A 841 3.91 29.63 8.80
N ALA A 842 5.11 29.07 8.88
CA ALA A 842 5.31 27.62 8.89
C ALA A 842 4.75 26.98 10.19
N MET A 843 4.86 27.65 11.34
CA MET A 843 4.24 27.20 12.60
C MET A 843 2.71 27.16 12.51
N VAL A 844 2.10 28.24 12.04
CA VAL A 844 0.63 28.34 11.88
C VAL A 844 0.09 27.37 10.81
N LYS A 845 0.94 26.96 9.86
CA LYS A 845 0.68 25.88 8.91
C LYS A 845 0.97 24.48 9.49
N GLY A 846 1.32 24.34 10.76
CA GLY A 846 1.63 23.06 11.39
C GLY A 846 2.72 22.27 10.66
N GLU A 847 3.70 22.95 10.04
CA GLU A 847 4.83 22.29 9.38
C GLU A 847 5.93 21.86 10.36
N PHE A 848 5.92 22.41 11.57
CA PHE A 848 6.81 22.05 12.66
C PHE A 848 6.30 20.84 13.43
N LYS A 849 7.24 20.01 13.88
CA LYS A 849 7.00 19.01 14.92
C LYS A 849 6.38 19.71 16.14
N ALA A 850 5.42 19.08 16.80
CA ALA A 850 4.60 19.76 17.80
C ALA A 850 5.45 20.33 18.95
N ASN A 851 6.30 19.52 19.60
CA ASN A 851 7.12 19.98 20.72
C ASN A 851 8.13 21.08 20.33
N THR A 852 8.61 21.07 19.09
CA THR A 852 9.45 22.11 18.50
C THR A 852 8.73 23.44 18.36
N ALA A 853 7.46 23.41 17.94
CA ALA A 853 6.64 24.61 17.83
C ALA A 853 6.48 25.31 19.19
N LEU A 854 6.39 24.54 20.29
CA LEU A 854 6.35 25.08 21.65
C LEU A 854 7.67 25.79 22.02
N VAL A 855 8.83 25.22 21.66
CA VAL A 855 10.14 25.83 21.90
C VAL A 855 10.28 27.18 21.18
N LEU A 856 9.83 27.26 19.92
CA LEU A 856 9.84 28.52 19.17
C LEU A 856 8.82 29.53 19.72
N LEU A 857 7.66 29.07 20.21
CA LEU A 857 6.66 29.93 20.84
C LEU A 857 7.17 30.51 22.17
N ASP A 858 7.85 29.71 22.99
CA ASP A 858 8.55 30.17 24.20
C ASP A 858 9.62 31.22 23.85
N PHE A 859 10.41 30.98 22.79
CA PHE A 859 11.35 31.98 22.27
C PHE A 859 10.63 33.29 21.90
N PHE A 860 9.51 33.22 21.17
CA PHE A 860 8.74 34.41 20.79
C PHE A 860 8.23 35.18 22.01
N ILE A 861 7.82 34.48 23.07
CA ILE A 861 7.35 35.11 24.30
C ILE A 861 8.52 35.79 25.04
N ARG A 862 9.63 35.06 25.29
CA ARG A 862 10.81 35.60 25.99
C ARG A 862 11.44 36.79 25.29
N HIS A 863 11.35 36.85 23.96
CA HIS A 863 11.91 37.92 23.14
C HIS A 863 10.89 39.04 22.81
N GLY A 864 9.68 39.02 23.40
CA GLY A 864 8.66 40.08 23.24
C GLY A 864 8.02 40.13 21.85
N ILE A 865 8.10 39.03 21.09
CA ILE A 865 7.51 38.88 19.77
C ILE A 865 6.03 38.50 19.88
N VAL A 866 5.69 37.66 20.87
CA VAL A 866 4.33 37.32 21.28
C VAL A 866 4.12 37.89 22.68
N THR A 867 3.08 38.70 22.85
CA THR A 867 2.78 39.43 24.09
C THR A 867 1.28 39.36 24.38
N GLU A 868 0.88 39.72 25.60
CA GLU A 868 -0.54 39.83 25.99
C GLU A 868 -1.32 40.79 25.08
N ASP A 869 -0.67 41.83 24.54
CA ASP A 869 -1.29 42.81 23.65
C ASP A 869 -1.60 42.25 22.25
N ASN A 870 -0.86 41.25 21.79
CA ASN A 870 -0.92 40.77 20.40
C ASN A 870 -1.40 39.32 20.24
N GLU A 871 -1.60 38.59 21.34
CA GLU A 871 -2.11 37.22 21.36
C GLU A 871 -3.24 37.09 22.40
N PRO A 872 -4.51 36.92 21.98
CA PRO A 872 -5.65 36.87 22.90
C PRO A 872 -5.59 35.71 23.90
N ASP A 873 -4.95 34.60 23.55
CA ASP A 873 -4.86 33.42 24.39
C ASP A 873 -3.54 33.35 25.21
N TYR A 874 -2.81 34.47 25.30
CA TYR A 874 -1.46 34.55 25.89
C TYR A 874 -1.34 33.90 27.27
N VAL A 875 -2.29 34.19 28.18
CA VAL A 875 -2.28 33.65 29.55
C VAL A 875 -2.46 32.13 29.55
N GLU A 876 -3.34 31.61 28.70
CA GLU A 876 -3.59 30.18 28.60
C GLU A 876 -2.38 29.45 27.99
N ILE A 877 -1.85 29.98 26.90
CA ILE A 877 -0.61 29.51 26.25
C ILE A 877 0.51 29.45 27.28
N MET A 878 0.73 30.51 28.06
CA MET A 878 1.79 30.55 29.07
C MET A 878 1.60 29.51 30.18
N SER A 879 0.36 29.34 30.64
CA SER A 879 0.04 28.35 31.67
C SER A 879 0.23 26.90 31.21
N ARG A 880 0.01 26.64 29.91
CA ARG A 880 0.14 25.31 29.29
C ARG A 880 1.59 25.00 28.87
N LEU A 881 2.37 26.00 28.45
CA LEU A 881 3.81 25.84 28.13
C LEU A 881 4.65 25.44 29.36
N HIS A 882 4.22 25.84 30.55
CA HIS A 882 4.85 25.47 31.82
C HIS A 882 3.90 24.68 32.71
N ARG A 883 3.18 23.71 32.12
CA ARG A 883 2.23 22.88 32.86
C ARG A 883 2.94 22.17 34.00
N ARG A 884 2.36 22.24 35.20
CA ARG A 884 2.87 21.48 36.35
C ARG A 884 2.77 19.98 36.09
N VAL A 885 3.92 19.33 36.00
CA VAL A 885 4.04 17.88 35.84
C VAL A 885 3.72 17.19 37.18
N PRO A 886 2.94 16.10 37.20
CA PRO A 886 2.47 15.47 38.44
C PRO A 886 3.45 14.45 39.03
N VAL A 887 4.70 14.43 38.56
CA VAL A 887 5.76 13.56 39.09
C VAL A 887 6.94 14.40 39.59
N PRO A 888 7.75 13.88 40.54
CA PRO A 888 8.97 14.55 40.96
C PRO A 888 9.93 14.80 39.80
N THR A 889 10.43 16.03 39.68
CA THR A 889 11.51 16.38 38.76
C THR A 889 12.87 16.50 39.47
N ALA A 890 12.87 16.59 40.80
CA ALA A 890 14.08 16.67 41.62
C ALA A 890 14.04 15.70 42.82
N PRO A 891 15.21 15.25 43.32
CA PRO A 891 15.29 14.44 44.53
C PRO A 891 14.63 15.16 45.73
N PRO A 892 14.18 14.43 46.76
CA PRO A 892 13.58 15.06 47.92
C PRO A 892 14.65 15.84 48.67
N ARG A 893 14.38 17.13 48.95
CA ARG A 893 15.26 17.94 49.80
C ARG A 893 15.41 17.24 51.14
N ALA A 894 16.65 17.10 51.62
CA ALA A 894 16.90 16.67 52.99
C ALA A 894 16.14 17.61 53.92
N VAL A 895 15.19 17.08 54.69
CA VAL A 895 14.57 17.83 55.78
C VAL A 895 15.71 18.08 56.76
N SER A 896 16.15 19.34 56.88
CA SER A 896 16.97 19.74 58.02
C SER A 896 16.20 19.34 59.27
N ALA A 897 16.73 18.38 60.02
CA ALA A 897 16.20 18.00 61.32
C ALA A 897 16.14 19.21 62.27
#